data_AF-A0A7V6HIS7-F1
#
_entry.id   AF-A0A7V6HIS7-F1
#
_cell.length_a   1.000
_cell.length_b   1.000
_cell.length_c   1.000
_cell.angle_alpha   90.00
_cell.angle_beta   90.00
_cell.angle_gamma   90.00
#
_symmetry.space_group_name_H-M   'P 1'
#
loop_
_entity.id
_entity.type
_entity.pdbx_description
1 polymer ?
#
loop_
_entity_poly.entity_id
_entity_poly.type
_entity_poly.pdbx_seq_one_letter_code
_entity_poly.pdbx_strand_id
1 'polypeptide(L)'
;MTATGGTSGAGIGGGAYGGAGGTVMISGGTVAATGSNGARDIGPGQSGTVSGANTFTGGSIGLGATSAFHAPSNATEQVFCASLAGFAPGGAVAISGLAGYGVNDLFADGDGCIHLWLPNGAHNFTANGNPRTVTIQNGVAPTGVTVNGQEIAFPAAPPAGWSYDAANRTLSLTGAGPFTLSGVNGVGGVRVVVSSGVVNPVKLANLTLKATSANQCAFELGTRANVSLILAGANTLASGSNRAGLQVAVGRTLSITNAPGDETASLSATGGGSSAGIGSGYNINGGRVTINGGEITAKGGSNGAGIGGGYYGDGGRVTINGGTVMAQGGSYGAGIGGGYYDHGGIVTINGGEITATGGSCAAGIGGSYNRSGNTTINGGTVTVKGGLDGAGIGGGYKRSCGTVAINGGIVQAVSLGHGAGIGNAFEASAGGTVTISGGTVTATGGDYAAGIGGGNNGGGCAVEISGGTVTATGGQYGAGIGGGYGGTGGTNIISGGTVAATGGRYGAGIGGGIGGAGGAVTISGGIVTATGSDFYGAGIGGGGGGGGGVVTISGGTVTANGVLLGAGIGSGGYADASSGGDGGTVTITGGSVTAGGGDFAAGIGGGDGDAGGTTTISGGEITATGGQYGAGIGGGNNNGVIEGNTIENAGPGGTVNITGGRVTATGGKCAAGIGGGTGQQVAGSEGAVLTVSGGTVFAIGGAGGAPGIGPGLGNVEEGDTGNLPEASGTSLFTGGSIRIDGGYAAAAPSNSLERVWCVTVTNLTPNAAVVVTALGAYGVVDLFADETGKLYLWLPNDDYAFTAGGFGYTATVAGAAATATRSLPVPVFATDGSAIVVSGTTLSIKITNAQVGAYYTLYWTDTLGGTWNKGPSIQAATGGDLVLTTNIDATASCRFFKVRASETQP
;
A
#
# COMPACT_ATOMS: atom_id res chain seq x y z
N MET A 1 32.18 -46.95 0.49
CA MET A 1 32.20 -47.50 -0.88
C MET A 1 30.88 -47.12 -1.55
N THR A 2 30.93 -46.48 -2.72
CA THR A 2 29.74 -46.25 -3.55
C THR A 2 29.97 -46.96 -4.88
N ALA A 3 29.05 -47.84 -5.28
CA ALA A 3 29.17 -48.66 -6.47
C ALA A 3 27.90 -48.54 -7.32
N THR A 4 28.03 -47.85 -8.45
CA THR A 4 26.93 -47.58 -9.38
C THR A 4 27.17 -48.35 -10.68
N GLY A 5 26.22 -49.18 -11.07
CA GLY A 5 26.30 -49.93 -12.31
C GLY A 5 26.24 -49.01 -13.53
N GLY A 6 27.11 -49.25 -14.51
CA GLY A 6 26.94 -48.71 -15.88
C GLY A 6 25.67 -49.26 -16.53
N THR A 7 25.36 -48.87 -17.77
CA THR A 7 24.13 -49.27 -18.48
C THR A 7 23.85 -50.79 -18.37
N SER A 8 22.73 -51.14 -17.74
CA SER A 8 22.29 -52.52 -17.50
C SER A 8 23.21 -53.37 -16.61
N GLY A 9 24.15 -52.77 -15.88
CA GLY A 9 25.03 -53.43 -14.92
C GLY A 9 24.55 -53.33 -13.47
N ALA A 10 24.98 -54.28 -12.64
CA ALA A 10 24.73 -54.25 -11.20
C ALA A 10 25.56 -53.16 -10.50
N GLY A 11 25.11 -52.73 -9.32
CA GLY A 11 25.91 -51.85 -8.46
C GLY A 11 27.17 -52.56 -7.97
N ILE A 12 26.99 -53.73 -7.34
CA ILE A 12 28.07 -54.65 -6.97
C ILE A 12 27.77 -56.03 -7.56
N GLY A 13 28.62 -56.51 -8.46
CA GLY A 13 28.49 -57.83 -9.07
C GLY A 13 28.67 -57.81 -10.58
N GLY A 14 27.75 -58.45 -11.31
CA GLY A 14 27.82 -58.62 -12.76
C GLY A 14 27.76 -57.29 -13.51
N GLY A 15 28.64 -57.13 -14.50
CA GLY A 15 28.68 -55.97 -15.40
C GLY A 15 27.44 -55.85 -16.29
N ALA A 16 27.56 -55.16 -17.43
CA ALA A 16 26.47 -54.85 -18.37
C ALA A 16 25.54 -56.04 -18.74
N TYR A 17 24.52 -55.79 -19.55
CA TYR A 17 23.51 -56.77 -19.99
C TYR A 17 24.07 -58.20 -20.19
N GLY A 18 23.54 -59.19 -19.45
CA GLY A 18 23.97 -60.59 -19.49
C GLY A 18 25.11 -60.98 -18.52
N GLY A 19 25.72 -60.03 -17.81
CA GLY A 19 26.80 -60.29 -16.85
C GLY A 19 26.37 -61.14 -15.65
N ALA A 20 27.09 -62.23 -15.39
CA ALA A 20 26.83 -63.13 -14.26
C ALA A 20 27.08 -62.46 -12.90
N GLY A 21 26.25 -62.81 -11.91
CA GLY A 21 26.47 -62.39 -10.52
C GLY A 21 27.67 -63.09 -9.86
N GLY A 22 28.01 -62.68 -8.64
CA GLY A 22 29.06 -63.30 -7.83
C GLY A 22 28.72 -63.27 -6.34
N THR A 23 29.54 -63.95 -5.53
CA THR A 23 29.41 -63.94 -4.06
C THR A 23 29.88 -62.61 -3.51
N VAL A 24 29.06 -61.99 -2.66
CA VAL A 24 29.36 -60.71 -2.00
C VAL A 24 29.34 -60.90 -0.49
N MET A 25 30.44 -60.53 0.17
CA MET A 25 30.55 -60.53 1.62
C MET A 25 30.84 -59.11 2.11
N ILE A 26 30.01 -58.60 3.02
CA ILE A 26 30.20 -57.30 3.64
C ILE A 26 30.14 -57.47 5.16
N SER A 27 31.22 -57.09 5.83
CA SER A 27 31.42 -57.26 7.28
C SER A 27 31.64 -55.94 8.01
N GLY A 28 31.55 -54.79 7.34
CA GLY A 28 31.80 -53.47 7.92
C GLY A 28 31.81 -52.37 6.87
N GLY A 29 31.96 -51.12 7.32
CA GLY A 29 32.00 -49.94 6.46
C GLY A 29 30.64 -49.47 5.96
N THR A 30 30.64 -48.37 5.22
CA THR A 30 29.45 -47.80 4.58
C THR A 30 29.45 -48.11 3.10
N VAL A 31 28.45 -48.87 2.64
CA VAL A 31 28.32 -49.38 1.27
C VAL A 31 27.02 -48.89 0.66
N ALA A 32 27.08 -48.22 -0.48
CA ALA A 32 25.93 -47.90 -1.30
C ALA A 32 26.07 -48.60 -2.66
N ALA A 33 25.05 -49.39 -3.04
CA ALA A 33 25.02 -50.12 -4.29
C ALA A 33 23.76 -49.79 -5.10
N THR A 34 23.91 -49.49 -6.38
CA THR A 34 22.77 -49.18 -7.26
C THR A 34 22.99 -49.75 -8.65
N GLY A 35 22.11 -50.66 -9.07
CA GLY A 35 22.07 -51.18 -10.44
C GLY A 35 21.31 -50.23 -11.38
N SER A 36 21.50 -50.39 -12.70
CA SER A 36 20.79 -49.59 -13.71
C SER A 36 19.94 -50.45 -14.65
N ASN A 37 18.89 -49.86 -15.25
CA ASN A 37 18.02 -50.49 -16.26
C ASN A 37 17.51 -51.90 -15.87
N GLY A 38 17.04 -52.07 -14.63
CA GLY A 38 16.49 -53.34 -14.15
C GLY A 38 17.52 -54.40 -13.76
N ALA A 39 18.82 -54.09 -13.82
CA ALA A 39 19.86 -54.85 -13.13
C ALA A 39 19.71 -54.75 -11.60
N ARG A 40 20.37 -55.65 -10.86
CA ARG A 40 20.27 -55.72 -9.40
C ARG A 40 21.27 -54.79 -8.71
N ASP A 41 20.93 -54.33 -7.51
CA ASP A 41 21.83 -53.46 -6.74
C ASP A 41 23.07 -54.24 -6.28
N ILE A 42 22.86 -55.49 -5.84
CA ILE A 42 23.92 -56.47 -5.62
C ILE A 42 23.53 -57.77 -6.34
N GLY A 43 24.29 -58.21 -7.34
CA GLY A 43 23.95 -59.40 -8.13
C GLY A 43 24.33 -59.32 -9.62
N PRO A 44 23.61 -60.01 -10.51
CA PRO A 44 23.89 -59.99 -11.95
C PRO A 44 23.46 -58.68 -12.62
N GLY A 45 24.03 -58.42 -13.81
CA GLY A 45 23.51 -57.42 -14.74
C GLY A 45 22.12 -57.77 -15.25
N GLN A 46 21.48 -56.87 -16.00
CA GLN A 46 20.16 -57.10 -16.59
C GLN A 46 20.18 -58.39 -17.42
N SER A 47 19.25 -59.32 -17.15
CA SER A 47 19.16 -60.64 -17.79
C SER A 47 20.40 -61.55 -17.60
N GLY A 48 21.29 -61.25 -16.67
CA GLY A 48 22.49 -62.05 -16.37
C GLY A 48 22.21 -63.32 -15.58
N THR A 49 23.13 -64.28 -15.64
CA THR A 49 23.00 -65.54 -14.91
C THR A 49 23.20 -65.36 -13.41
N VAL A 50 22.37 -66.09 -12.68
CA VAL A 50 22.29 -66.07 -11.24
C VAL A 50 23.38 -66.99 -10.65
N SER A 51 24.32 -66.42 -9.90
CA SER A 51 25.37 -67.18 -9.19
C SER A 51 25.85 -66.40 -7.97
N GLY A 52 26.24 -67.13 -6.91
CA GLY A 52 26.79 -66.58 -5.68
C GLY A 52 25.77 -66.38 -4.54
N ALA A 53 26.28 -66.03 -3.36
CA ALA A 53 25.48 -65.72 -2.16
C ALA A 53 25.82 -64.32 -1.61
N ASN A 54 24.89 -63.72 -0.89
CA ASN A 54 25.10 -62.46 -0.17
C ASN A 54 25.21 -62.73 1.32
N THR A 55 26.41 -62.50 1.89
CA THR A 55 26.66 -62.65 3.32
C THR A 55 26.95 -61.29 3.96
N PHE A 56 26.01 -60.78 4.75
CA PHE A 56 26.13 -59.50 5.44
C PHE A 56 26.23 -59.75 6.95
N THR A 57 27.42 -59.49 7.51
CA THR A 57 27.71 -59.63 8.95
C THR A 57 28.05 -58.30 9.61
N GLY A 58 28.02 -57.20 8.86
CA GLY A 58 28.34 -55.87 9.36
C GLY A 58 28.20 -54.81 8.28
N GLY A 59 28.34 -53.55 8.68
CA GLY A 59 28.28 -52.39 7.80
C GLY A 59 26.91 -51.71 7.74
N SER A 60 26.90 -50.54 7.12
CA SER A 60 25.70 -49.83 6.66
C SER A 60 25.58 -50.05 5.16
N ILE A 61 24.64 -50.88 4.71
CA ILE A 61 24.55 -51.33 3.31
C ILE A 61 23.22 -50.82 2.71
N GLY A 62 23.30 -49.68 2.03
CA GLY A 62 22.20 -49.07 1.31
C GLY A 62 22.05 -49.63 -0.11
N LEU A 63 20.87 -50.13 -0.44
CA LEU A 63 20.50 -50.57 -1.79
C LEU A 63 19.51 -49.55 -2.38
N GLY A 64 19.77 -49.07 -3.58
CA GLY A 64 19.03 -47.98 -4.21
C GLY A 64 17.54 -48.25 -4.50
N ALA A 65 17.23 -49.21 -5.38
CA ALA A 65 15.86 -49.43 -5.84
C ALA A 65 15.54 -50.90 -6.17
N THR A 66 16.53 -51.78 -6.22
CA THR A 66 16.36 -53.19 -6.57
C THR A 66 16.97 -54.06 -5.48
N SER A 67 16.36 -55.23 -5.25
CA SER A 67 16.86 -56.12 -4.19
C SER A 67 18.24 -56.68 -4.53
N ALA A 68 18.99 -57.07 -3.50
CA ALA A 68 20.09 -58.00 -3.67
C ALA A 68 19.56 -59.32 -4.28
N PHE A 69 20.32 -59.90 -5.21
CA PHE A 69 20.00 -61.17 -5.83
C PHE A 69 20.40 -62.32 -4.89
N HIS A 70 19.46 -63.20 -4.51
CA HIS A 70 19.45 -64.03 -3.29
C HIS A 70 19.26 -63.20 -2.02
N ALA A 71 18.37 -63.70 -1.16
CA ALA A 71 18.13 -63.13 0.16
C ALA A 71 19.44 -63.10 0.96
N PRO A 72 19.86 -61.93 1.46
CA PRO A 72 21.07 -61.84 2.28
C PRO A 72 20.96 -62.66 3.57
N SER A 73 22.10 -63.19 4.02
CA SER A 73 22.22 -63.93 5.29
C SER A 73 23.42 -63.44 6.09
N ASN A 74 23.47 -63.70 7.39
CA ASN A 74 24.67 -63.54 8.21
C ASN A 74 25.48 -64.85 8.31
N ALA A 75 25.35 -65.72 7.30
CA ALA A 75 25.83 -67.11 7.24
C ALA A 75 25.12 -68.11 8.18
N THR A 76 24.41 -67.66 9.21
CA THR A 76 23.64 -68.53 10.11
C THR A 76 22.14 -68.48 9.83
N GLU A 77 21.62 -67.32 9.42
CA GLU A 77 20.20 -67.07 9.19
C GLU A 77 20.02 -65.92 8.20
N GLN A 78 18.82 -65.80 7.64
CA GLN A 78 18.46 -64.71 6.73
C GLN A 78 18.41 -63.38 7.49
N VAL A 79 18.95 -62.32 6.88
CA VAL A 79 18.95 -60.97 7.44
C VAL A 79 18.13 -60.01 6.58
N PHE A 80 17.60 -58.98 7.23
CA PHE A 80 16.67 -58.02 6.66
C PHE A 80 17.16 -56.60 6.94
N CYS A 81 17.02 -55.73 5.94
CA CYS A 81 17.49 -54.35 6.04
C CYS A 81 16.56 -53.51 6.92
N ALA A 82 17.07 -53.04 8.06
CA ALA A 82 16.47 -51.99 8.87
C ALA A 82 17.20 -50.67 8.62
N SER A 83 16.46 -49.67 8.16
CA SER A 83 16.99 -48.32 7.96
C SER A 83 16.77 -47.51 9.23
N LEU A 84 17.85 -46.99 9.80
CA LEU A 84 17.87 -46.19 11.02
C LEU A 84 18.23 -44.75 10.68
N ALA A 85 17.29 -43.84 10.91
CA ALA A 85 17.46 -42.42 10.65
C ALA A 85 17.79 -41.61 11.92
N GLY A 86 18.05 -40.31 11.75
CA GLY A 86 18.31 -39.36 12.84
C GLY A 86 19.78 -39.13 13.13
N PHE A 87 20.66 -39.37 12.14
CA PHE A 87 22.08 -39.03 12.20
C PHE A 87 22.36 -37.83 11.29
N ALA A 88 23.47 -37.12 11.52
CA ALA A 88 23.90 -36.04 10.63
C ALA A 88 24.25 -36.63 9.23
N PRO A 89 23.77 -36.06 8.11
CA PRO A 89 24.11 -36.54 6.77
C PRO A 89 25.63 -36.64 6.55
N GLY A 90 26.12 -37.79 6.09
CA GLY A 90 27.55 -38.06 5.93
C GLY A 90 28.34 -38.13 7.25
N GLY A 91 27.69 -38.00 8.42
CA GLY A 91 28.32 -38.02 9.73
C GLY A 91 28.67 -39.44 10.19
N ALA A 92 29.76 -39.57 10.96
CA ALA A 92 30.16 -40.84 11.54
C ALA A 92 29.12 -41.34 12.57
N VAL A 93 28.90 -42.66 12.57
CA VAL A 93 27.97 -43.33 13.49
C VAL A 93 28.71 -44.41 14.27
N ALA A 94 28.91 -44.17 15.57
CA ALA A 94 29.47 -45.14 16.50
C ALA A 94 28.34 -45.99 17.10
N ILE A 95 28.36 -47.30 16.83
CA ILE A 95 27.41 -48.26 17.42
C ILE A 95 28.11 -49.05 18.53
N SER A 96 27.44 -49.24 19.67
CA SER A 96 27.86 -50.16 20.72
C SER A 96 26.70 -51.04 21.20
N GLY A 97 26.99 -52.27 21.65
CA GLY A 97 25.99 -53.21 22.15
C GLY A 97 25.33 -54.11 21.09
N LEU A 98 25.68 -53.97 19.81
CA LEU A 98 25.20 -54.83 18.72
C LEU A 98 26.18 -55.99 18.46
N ALA A 99 26.17 -57.00 19.34
CA ALA A 99 27.15 -58.09 19.34
C ALA A 99 27.15 -58.90 18.04
N GLY A 100 28.35 -59.25 17.54
CA GLY A 100 28.51 -60.06 16.33
C GLY A 100 28.27 -59.31 15.01
N TYR A 101 27.88 -58.04 15.06
CA TYR A 101 27.71 -57.18 13.88
C TYR A 101 28.93 -56.27 13.70
N GLY A 102 29.49 -56.19 12.50
CA GLY A 102 30.64 -55.33 12.22
C GLY A 102 30.24 -53.85 12.10
N VAL A 103 30.68 -53.03 13.05
CA VAL A 103 30.24 -51.63 13.22
C VAL A 103 31.32 -50.59 12.94
N ASN A 104 32.42 -50.99 12.32
CA ASN A 104 33.52 -50.08 11.99
C ASN A 104 33.20 -49.25 10.73
N ASP A 105 33.66 -47.99 10.69
CA ASP A 105 33.57 -47.08 9.54
C ASP A 105 32.15 -46.85 9.00
N LEU A 106 31.18 -46.74 9.92
CA LEU A 106 29.80 -46.40 9.60
C LEU A 106 29.62 -44.89 9.50
N PHE A 107 29.05 -44.45 8.40
CA PHE A 107 28.65 -43.09 8.12
C PHE A 107 27.19 -43.12 7.68
N ALA A 108 26.43 -42.13 8.11
CA ALA A 108 25.08 -41.94 7.61
C ALA A 108 25.12 -41.54 6.13
N ASP A 109 24.12 -41.94 5.36
CA ASP A 109 23.95 -41.54 3.97
C ASP A 109 23.61 -40.03 3.86
N GLY A 110 23.35 -39.57 2.63
CA GLY A 110 22.95 -38.18 2.36
C GLY A 110 21.62 -37.77 3.02
N ASP A 111 20.82 -38.73 3.48
CA ASP A 111 19.55 -38.53 4.18
C ASP A 111 19.66 -38.75 5.70
N GLY A 112 20.88 -38.94 6.23
CA GLY A 112 21.12 -39.14 7.66
C GLY A 112 20.70 -40.53 8.16
N CYS A 113 20.68 -41.53 7.27
CA CYS A 113 20.29 -42.90 7.57
C CYS A 113 21.49 -43.87 7.54
N ILE A 114 21.43 -44.92 8.36
CA ILE A 114 22.26 -46.12 8.24
C ILE A 114 21.38 -47.33 7.94
N HIS A 115 21.90 -48.32 7.23
CA HIS A 115 21.14 -49.49 6.78
C HIS A 115 21.74 -50.79 7.35
N LEU A 116 21.18 -51.28 8.45
CA LEU A 116 21.67 -52.46 9.16
C LEU A 116 20.92 -53.71 8.68
N TRP A 117 21.64 -54.79 8.38
CA TRP A 117 21.05 -56.05 7.93
C TRP A 117 21.01 -57.05 9.09
N LEU A 118 19.87 -57.12 9.76
CA LEU A 118 19.71 -57.86 11.01
C LEU A 118 18.76 -59.05 10.85
N PRO A 119 18.97 -60.15 11.59
CA PRO A 119 18.04 -61.28 11.59
C PRO A 119 16.75 -60.97 12.35
N ASN A 120 15.78 -61.89 12.28
CA ASN A 120 14.55 -61.82 13.07
C ASN A 120 14.87 -61.70 14.57
N GLY A 121 14.16 -60.82 15.28
CA GLY A 121 14.36 -60.57 16.70
C GLY A 121 14.46 -59.08 17.05
N ALA A 122 14.48 -58.80 18.36
CA ALA A 122 14.69 -57.47 18.89
C ALA A 122 16.19 -57.23 19.17
N HIS A 123 16.74 -56.20 18.56
CA HIS A 123 18.14 -55.81 18.64
C HIS A 123 18.25 -54.47 19.37
N ASN A 124 18.80 -54.49 20.57
CA ASN A 124 19.01 -53.31 21.41
C ASN A 124 20.48 -52.89 21.38
N PHE A 125 20.75 -51.63 21.06
CA PHE A 125 22.10 -51.10 20.98
C PHE A 125 22.09 -49.59 21.24
N THR A 126 23.26 -48.97 21.32
CA THR A 126 23.37 -47.50 21.28
C THR A 126 24.02 -47.05 19.98
N ALA A 127 23.55 -45.95 19.43
CA ALA A 127 24.14 -45.30 18.25
C ALA A 127 24.41 -43.83 18.57
N ASN A 128 25.67 -43.40 18.48
CA ASN A 128 26.15 -42.10 18.94
C ASN A 128 25.70 -41.77 20.38
N GLY A 129 25.74 -42.78 21.26
CA GLY A 129 25.33 -42.67 22.67
C GLY A 129 23.82 -42.75 22.93
N ASN A 130 22.98 -42.80 21.89
CA ASN A 130 21.53 -42.86 22.05
C ASN A 130 21.01 -44.30 22.00
N PRO A 131 20.15 -44.74 22.94
CA PRO A 131 19.52 -46.06 22.90
C PRO A 131 18.67 -46.24 21.64
N ARG A 132 18.80 -47.41 20.99
CA ARG A 132 18.07 -47.82 19.80
C ARG A 132 17.57 -49.25 19.96
N THR A 133 16.37 -49.49 19.45
CA THR A 133 15.79 -50.84 19.33
C THR A 133 15.33 -51.04 17.90
N VAL A 134 15.79 -52.12 17.26
CA VAL A 134 15.32 -52.59 15.95
C VAL A 134 14.66 -53.94 16.16
N THR A 135 13.39 -54.07 15.80
CA THR A 135 12.69 -55.36 15.84
C THR A 135 12.38 -55.81 14.43
N ILE A 136 13.01 -56.90 13.99
CA ILE A 136 12.65 -57.58 12.75
C ILE A 136 11.67 -58.71 13.10
N GLN A 137 10.48 -58.70 12.50
CA GLN A 137 9.46 -59.71 12.78
C GLN A 137 9.00 -60.36 11.47
N ASN A 138 9.13 -61.69 11.38
CA ASN A 138 8.75 -62.47 10.20
C ASN A 138 9.36 -61.92 8.89
N GLY A 139 10.60 -61.45 8.96
CA GLY A 139 11.32 -60.86 7.83
C GLY A 139 10.90 -59.44 7.45
N VAL A 140 10.05 -58.80 8.24
CA VAL A 140 9.62 -57.42 8.04
C VAL A 140 10.39 -56.51 8.99
N ALA A 141 11.13 -55.57 8.42
CA ALA A 141 11.82 -54.52 9.14
C ALA A 141 10.85 -53.35 9.47
N PRO A 142 11.11 -52.59 10.55
CA PRO A 142 10.30 -51.43 10.88
C PRO A 142 10.43 -50.37 9.78
N THR A 143 9.33 -49.66 9.51
CA THR A 143 9.36 -48.50 8.60
C THR A 143 9.99 -47.27 9.26
N GLY A 144 10.08 -47.27 10.60
CA GLY A 144 10.50 -46.12 11.39
C GLY A 144 9.36 -45.15 11.68
N VAL A 145 8.12 -45.49 11.31
CA VAL A 145 6.92 -44.68 11.53
C VAL A 145 5.96 -45.45 12.43
N THR A 146 5.37 -44.75 13.41
CA THR A 146 4.39 -45.34 14.32
C THR A 146 3.05 -44.61 14.27
N VAL A 147 1.97 -45.34 14.54
CA VAL A 147 0.64 -44.81 14.86
C VAL A 147 0.34 -45.14 16.31
N ASN A 148 0.12 -44.13 17.15
CA ASN A 148 -0.14 -44.29 18.58
C ASN A 148 0.94 -45.12 19.31
N GLY A 149 2.20 -45.00 18.86
CA GLY A 149 3.35 -45.75 19.39
C GLY A 149 3.53 -47.15 18.81
N GLN A 150 2.60 -47.65 17.98
CA GLN A 150 2.73 -48.92 17.30
C GLN A 150 3.38 -48.74 15.92
N GLU A 151 4.44 -49.50 15.62
CA GLU A 151 5.10 -49.54 14.31
C GLU A 151 4.14 -50.03 13.21
N ILE A 152 4.05 -49.29 12.10
CA ILE A 152 3.07 -49.53 11.03
C ILE A 152 3.41 -50.75 10.17
N ALA A 153 4.67 -51.19 10.17
CA ALA A 153 5.10 -52.42 9.48
C ALA A 153 4.35 -53.66 9.99
N PHE A 154 3.81 -53.61 11.21
CA PHE A 154 3.12 -54.71 11.84
C PHE A 154 1.59 -54.49 11.81
N PRO A 155 0.80 -55.48 11.37
CA PRO A 155 -0.65 -55.36 11.30
C PRO A 155 -1.26 -54.99 12.65
N ALA A 156 -2.15 -53.99 12.66
CA ALA A 156 -2.89 -53.63 13.84
C ALA A 156 -4.12 -54.50 14.03
N ALA A 157 -4.48 -54.77 15.29
CA ALA A 157 -5.69 -55.51 15.63
C ALA A 157 -6.94 -54.69 15.24
N PRO A 158 -7.88 -55.27 14.47
CA PRO A 158 -9.13 -54.57 14.14
C PRO A 158 -9.99 -54.29 15.39
N PRO A 159 -10.68 -53.14 15.49
CA PRO A 159 -10.67 -52.00 14.57
C PRO A 159 -9.66 -50.92 14.99
N ALA A 160 -8.46 -50.95 14.44
CA ALA A 160 -7.45 -49.91 14.70
C ALA A 160 -7.75 -48.57 14.00
N GLY A 161 -8.62 -48.57 12.99
CA GLY A 161 -8.91 -47.38 12.18
C GLY A 161 -7.77 -46.94 11.27
N TRP A 162 -6.72 -47.76 11.14
CA TRP A 162 -5.62 -47.56 10.20
C TRP A 162 -5.11 -48.90 9.67
N SER A 163 -4.47 -48.86 8.50
CA SER A 163 -3.82 -50.02 7.88
C SER A 163 -2.63 -49.59 7.03
N TYR A 164 -1.57 -50.39 7.00
CA TYR A 164 -0.41 -50.15 6.14
C TYR A 164 -0.33 -51.20 5.04
N ASP A 165 -0.33 -50.73 3.79
CA ASP A 165 -0.06 -51.53 2.60
C ASP A 165 1.41 -51.36 2.19
N ALA A 166 2.23 -52.34 2.53
CA ALA A 166 3.67 -52.30 2.25
C ALA A 166 4.00 -52.31 0.74
N ALA A 167 3.16 -52.94 -0.10
CA ALA A 167 3.39 -53.00 -1.54
C ALA A 167 3.21 -51.61 -2.18
N ASN A 168 2.17 -50.89 -1.74
CA ASN A 168 1.88 -49.52 -2.18
C ASN A 168 2.46 -48.45 -1.25
N ARG A 169 3.23 -48.83 -0.22
CA ARG A 169 3.87 -47.94 0.76
C ARG A 169 2.89 -47.00 1.47
N THR A 170 1.63 -47.41 1.60
CA THR A 170 0.52 -46.52 1.96
C THR A 170 -0.03 -46.82 3.34
N LEU A 171 0.10 -45.86 4.27
CA LEU A 171 -0.59 -45.83 5.55
C LEU A 171 -1.94 -45.14 5.38
N SER A 172 -3.02 -45.92 5.38
CA SER A 172 -4.40 -45.42 5.27
C SER A 172 -4.99 -45.19 6.66
N LEU A 173 -5.49 -43.98 6.93
CA LEU A 173 -6.28 -43.64 8.11
C LEU A 173 -7.76 -43.69 7.73
N THR A 174 -8.50 -44.67 8.24
CA THR A 174 -9.90 -44.98 7.85
C THR A 174 -10.90 -44.72 8.97
N GLY A 175 -10.46 -44.72 10.23
CA GLY A 175 -11.30 -44.50 11.41
C GLY A 175 -11.35 -43.04 11.89
N ALA A 176 -12.21 -42.81 12.88
CA ALA A 176 -12.42 -41.49 13.50
C ALA A 176 -11.32 -41.04 14.48
N GLY A 177 -10.28 -41.86 14.72
CA GLY A 177 -9.11 -41.54 15.55
C GLY A 177 -9.37 -41.40 17.05
N PRO A 178 -8.49 -40.69 17.79
CA PRO A 178 -7.35 -39.89 17.32
C PRO A 178 -6.13 -40.72 16.89
N PHE A 179 -5.32 -40.17 15.97
CA PHE A 179 -4.06 -40.79 15.55
C PHE A 179 -2.86 -39.89 15.87
N THR A 180 -1.85 -40.43 16.55
CA THR A 180 -0.54 -39.79 16.72
C THR A 180 0.48 -40.47 15.80
N LEU A 181 0.97 -39.74 14.81
CA LEU A 181 2.00 -40.19 13.87
C LEU A 181 3.35 -39.65 14.33
N SER A 182 4.36 -40.51 14.43
CA SER A 182 5.72 -40.13 14.83
C SER A 182 6.78 -40.98 14.13
N GLY A 183 8.01 -40.49 14.13
CA GLY A 183 9.17 -41.23 13.62
C GLY A 183 9.72 -40.68 12.30
N VAL A 184 10.62 -41.42 11.66
CA VAL A 184 11.37 -40.92 10.50
C VAL A 184 11.39 -41.97 9.39
N ASN A 185 10.94 -41.57 8.21
CA ASN A 185 11.06 -42.33 6.97
C ASN A 185 11.60 -41.44 5.83
N GLY A 186 12.92 -41.31 5.78
CA GLY A 186 13.63 -40.57 4.72
C GLY A 186 13.74 -41.33 3.39
N VAL A 187 13.56 -42.66 3.42
CA VAL A 187 13.79 -43.57 2.29
C VAL A 187 12.64 -43.64 1.27
N GLY A 188 11.52 -42.92 1.47
CA GLY A 188 10.35 -43.00 0.59
C GLY A 188 9.55 -44.29 0.68
N GLY A 189 9.68 -44.98 1.81
CA GLY A 189 8.97 -46.21 2.15
C GLY A 189 7.57 -45.99 2.68
N VAL A 190 7.19 -44.77 3.08
CA VAL A 190 5.88 -44.48 3.68
C VAL A 190 5.25 -43.22 3.08
N ARG A 191 3.98 -43.33 2.70
CA ARG A 191 3.06 -42.21 2.47
C ARG A 191 1.82 -42.35 3.33
N VAL A 192 1.26 -41.23 3.80
CA VAL A 192 0.04 -41.20 4.61
C VAL A 192 -1.15 -40.76 3.76
N VAL A 193 -2.27 -41.46 3.88
CA VAL A 193 -3.53 -41.14 3.20
C VAL A 193 -4.67 -41.14 4.22
N VAL A 194 -5.33 -40.00 4.40
CA VAL A 194 -6.59 -39.92 5.14
C VAL A 194 -7.72 -40.31 4.20
N SER A 195 -8.51 -41.31 4.55
CA SER A 195 -9.53 -41.86 3.66
C SER A 195 -10.68 -40.88 3.39
N SER A 196 -11.38 -41.09 2.27
CA SER A 196 -12.50 -40.24 1.86
C SER A 196 -13.59 -40.14 2.93
N GLY A 197 -14.05 -38.92 3.20
CA GLY A 197 -15.10 -38.63 4.17
C GLY A 197 -14.69 -38.74 5.64
N VAL A 198 -13.42 -39.04 5.95
CA VAL A 198 -12.92 -39.08 7.33
C VAL A 198 -12.85 -37.66 7.90
N VAL A 199 -13.35 -37.49 9.12
CA VAL A 199 -13.27 -36.25 9.91
C VAL A 199 -12.59 -36.60 11.23
N ASN A 200 -11.36 -36.13 11.45
CA ASN A 200 -10.55 -36.62 12.56
C ASN A 200 -9.34 -35.71 12.91
N PRO A 201 -9.02 -35.50 14.21
CA PRO A 201 -7.72 -35.00 14.61
C PRO A 201 -6.57 -35.99 14.32
N VAL A 202 -5.50 -35.49 13.70
CA VAL A 202 -4.25 -36.23 13.49
C VAL A 202 -3.12 -35.43 14.15
N LYS A 203 -2.42 -36.02 15.11
CA LYS A 203 -1.24 -35.42 15.72
C LYS A 203 0.02 -35.87 14.98
N LEU A 204 0.86 -34.93 14.55
CA LEU A 204 2.24 -35.22 14.13
C LEU A 204 3.17 -34.94 15.31
N ALA A 205 4.06 -35.88 15.63
CA ALA A 205 4.99 -35.75 16.75
C ALA A 205 6.39 -36.18 16.30
N ASN A 206 7.25 -35.22 15.98
CA ASN A 206 8.59 -35.47 15.43
C ASN A 206 8.56 -36.39 14.20
N LEU A 207 7.62 -36.16 13.28
CA LEU A 207 7.43 -36.98 12.09
C LEU A 207 8.23 -36.43 10.91
N THR A 208 9.07 -37.23 10.28
CA THR A 208 9.73 -36.91 9.00
C THR A 208 9.36 -37.92 7.94
N LEU A 209 8.75 -37.47 6.83
CA LEU A 209 8.42 -38.28 5.66
C LEU A 209 8.99 -37.64 4.39
N LYS A 210 9.69 -38.42 3.57
CA LYS A 210 10.20 -37.98 2.27
C LYS A 210 9.82 -38.99 1.19
N ALA A 211 9.03 -38.58 0.22
CA ALA A 211 8.72 -39.38 -0.96
C ALA A 211 9.86 -39.28 -1.99
N THR A 212 10.17 -40.39 -2.66
CA THR A 212 11.28 -40.49 -3.63
C THR A 212 10.80 -40.73 -5.05
N SER A 213 9.51 -41.06 -5.26
CA SER A 213 8.91 -41.34 -6.57
C SER A 213 8.02 -40.21 -7.05
N ALA A 214 7.93 -40.00 -8.37
CA ALA A 214 6.92 -39.11 -8.94
C ALA A 214 5.50 -39.56 -8.58
N ASN A 215 4.59 -38.61 -8.39
CA ASN A 215 3.19 -38.80 -7.99
C ASN A 215 2.99 -39.41 -6.58
N GLN A 216 4.06 -39.58 -5.80
CA GLN A 216 4.00 -40.01 -4.40
C GLN A 216 3.94 -38.77 -3.47
N CYS A 217 2.88 -38.66 -2.69
CA CYS A 217 2.79 -37.63 -1.64
C CYS A 217 3.40 -38.15 -0.33
N ALA A 218 3.90 -37.26 0.52
CA ALA A 218 4.17 -37.61 1.92
C ALA A 218 2.86 -37.78 2.70
N PHE A 219 1.91 -36.86 2.52
CA PHE A 219 0.62 -36.86 3.22
C PHE A 219 -0.52 -36.34 2.32
N GLU A 220 -1.60 -37.10 2.18
CA GLU A 220 -2.77 -36.73 1.34
C GLU A 220 -4.11 -36.86 2.06
N LEU A 221 -5.00 -35.91 1.79
CA LEU A 221 -6.40 -35.94 2.21
C LEU A 221 -7.29 -36.51 1.11
N GLY A 222 -8.04 -37.57 1.42
CA GLY A 222 -9.06 -38.16 0.54
C GLY A 222 -10.25 -37.24 0.32
N THR A 223 -11.10 -37.56 -0.65
CA THR A 223 -12.25 -36.72 -1.04
C THR A 223 -13.19 -36.47 0.14
N ARG A 224 -13.58 -35.20 0.37
CA ARG A 224 -14.38 -34.74 1.53
C ARG A 224 -13.75 -34.98 2.91
N ALA A 225 -12.45 -35.31 3.00
CA ALA A 225 -11.79 -35.41 4.30
C ALA A 225 -11.68 -34.02 4.97
N ASN A 226 -11.81 -34.01 6.29
CA ASN A 226 -11.68 -32.82 7.14
C ASN A 226 -10.74 -33.14 8.32
N VAL A 227 -9.52 -32.62 8.25
CA VAL A 227 -8.44 -32.98 9.19
C VAL A 227 -8.09 -31.81 10.09
N SER A 228 -7.99 -32.09 11.39
CA SER A 228 -7.38 -31.19 12.37
C SER A 228 -5.98 -31.70 12.70
N LEU A 229 -4.97 -31.11 12.07
CA LEU A 229 -3.57 -31.45 12.27
C LEU A 229 -3.03 -30.76 13.52
N ILE A 230 -2.56 -31.54 14.49
CA ILE A 230 -1.96 -31.05 15.74
C ILE A 230 -0.46 -31.29 15.66
N LEU A 231 0.35 -30.24 15.71
CA LEU A 231 1.81 -30.34 15.63
C LEU A 231 2.44 -30.47 17.01
N ALA A 232 3.36 -31.41 17.19
CA ALA A 232 4.26 -31.48 18.33
C ALA A 232 5.68 -31.74 17.84
N GLY A 233 6.66 -31.06 18.44
CA GLY A 233 8.05 -31.09 17.98
C GLY A 233 8.21 -30.69 16.51
N ALA A 234 9.27 -31.17 15.88
CA ALA A 234 9.64 -30.79 14.51
C ALA A 234 9.16 -31.81 13.48
N ASN A 235 8.30 -31.39 12.55
CA ASN A 235 7.71 -32.28 11.54
C ASN A 235 8.13 -31.87 10.12
N THR A 236 8.46 -32.83 9.27
CA THR A 236 8.89 -32.60 7.88
C THR A 236 8.12 -33.51 6.92
N LEU A 237 7.51 -32.92 5.89
CA LEU A 237 6.81 -33.61 4.82
C LEU A 237 7.36 -33.16 3.47
N ALA A 238 8.00 -34.07 2.73
CA ALA A 238 8.52 -33.79 1.40
C ALA A 238 7.94 -34.77 0.38
N SER A 239 7.31 -34.25 -0.68
CA SER A 239 6.65 -35.06 -1.71
C SER A 239 7.47 -35.15 -2.99
N GLY A 240 7.19 -36.19 -3.81
CA GLY A 240 7.74 -36.31 -5.14
C GLY A 240 7.00 -35.42 -6.15
N SER A 241 7.52 -35.30 -7.37
CA SER A 241 6.95 -34.48 -8.44
C SER A 241 5.44 -34.70 -8.62
N ASN A 242 4.71 -33.63 -8.94
CA ASN A 242 3.25 -33.56 -9.10
C ASN A 242 2.42 -33.69 -7.82
N ARG A 243 3.04 -33.79 -6.64
CA ARG A 243 2.34 -33.82 -5.34
C ARG A 243 2.82 -32.73 -4.40
N ALA A 244 1.87 -32.13 -3.69
CA ALA A 244 2.19 -31.19 -2.62
C ALA A 244 2.83 -31.90 -1.42
N GLY A 245 3.67 -31.20 -0.65
CA GLY A 245 4.24 -31.73 0.58
C GLY A 245 3.16 -32.23 1.53
N LEU A 246 2.10 -31.42 1.67
CA LEU A 246 0.83 -31.79 2.28
C LEU A 246 -0.33 -31.53 1.31
N GLN A 247 -0.91 -32.60 0.77
CA GLN A 247 -1.90 -32.53 -0.31
C GLN A 247 -3.33 -32.30 0.21
N VAL A 248 -3.85 -31.11 -0.09
CA VAL A 248 -5.20 -30.61 0.18
C VAL A 248 -5.81 -30.09 -1.13
N ALA A 249 -6.47 -30.98 -1.86
CA ALA A 249 -7.17 -30.65 -3.09
C ALA A 249 -8.61 -30.12 -2.86
N VAL A 250 -9.24 -29.56 -3.88
CA VAL A 250 -10.59 -28.98 -3.82
C VAL A 250 -11.61 -29.93 -3.16
N GLY A 251 -12.48 -29.39 -2.32
CA GLY A 251 -13.46 -30.18 -1.54
C GLY A 251 -12.89 -30.89 -0.31
N ARG A 252 -11.62 -30.63 0.06
CA ARG A 252 -10.97 -31.13 1.28
C ARG A 252 -10.66 -29.97 2.22
N THR A 253 -10.63 -30.24 3.53
CA THR A 253 -10.38 -29.23 4.55
C THR A 253 -9.26 -29.68 5.48
N LEU A 254 -8.31 -28.76 5.72
CA LEU A 254 -7.22 -28.92 6.66
C LEU A 254 -7.24 -27.74 7.64
N SER A 255 -7.13 -28.03 8.93
CA SER A 255 -6.77 -27.06 9.96
C SER A 255 -5.48 -27.48 10.65
N ILE A 256 -4.57 -26.54 10.91
CA ILE A 256 -3.28 -26.79 11.56
C ILE A 256 -3.23 -25.98 12.86
N THR A 257 -2.79 -26.62 13.95
CA THR A 257 -2.53 -25.97 15.24
C THR A 257 -1.37 -26.67 15.93
N ASN A 258 -0.71 -26.01 16.88
CA ASN A 258 0.27 -26.64 17.74
C ASN A 258 -0.41 -27.40 18.89
N ALA A 259 0.28 -28.40 19.42
CA ALA A 259 -0.15 -29.11 20.62
C ALA A 259 -0.11 -28.15 21.82
N PRO A 260 -1.04 -28.30 22.78
CA PRO A 260 -1.00 -27.49 24.00
C PRO A 260 0.36 -27.60 24.72
N GLY A 261 0.97 -26.46 25.05
CA GLY A 261 2.26 -26.39 25.73
C GLY A 261 3.49 -26.64 24.85
N ASP A 262 3.32 -26.64 23.52
CA ASP A 262 4.42 -26.72 22.56
C ASP A 262 4.29 -25.59 21.53
N GLU A 263 4.62 -24.37 21.93
CA GLU A 263 4.54 -23.18 21.09
C GLU A 263 5.57 -23.19 19.94
N THR A 264 6.61 -24.01 20.06
CA THR A 264 7.67 -24.21 19.06
C THR A 264 7.39 -25.33 18.06
N ALA A 265 6.23 -26.00 18.17
CA ALA A 265 5.90 -27.10 17.26
C ALA A 265 5.88 -26.62 15.81
N SER A 266 6.57 -27.35 14.94
CA SER A 266 6.82 -26.91 13.57
C SER A 266 6.43 -27.94 12.50
N LEU A 267 6.13 -27.43 11.32
CA LEU A 267 5.88 -28.19 10.10
C LEU A 267 6.65 -27.57 8.92
N SER A 268 7.59 -28.33 8.38
CA SER A 268 8.25 -28.06 7.09
C SER A 268 7.62 -28.92 5.99
N ALA A 269 6.87 -28.30 5.09
CA ALA A 269 6.18 -28.97 3.99
C ALA A 269 6.76 -28.53 2.63
N THR A 270 7.36 -29.47 1.90
CA THR A 270 8.01 -29.24 0.61
C THR A 270 7.29 -29.99 -0.51
N GLY A 271 6.78 -29.24 -1.49
CA GLY A 271 6.19 -29.80 -2.70
C GLY A 271 7.23 -30.38 -3.64
N GLY A 272 6.87 -31.44 -4.36
CA GLY A 272 7.64 -31.86 -5.53
C GLY A 272 7.45 -30.88 -6.69
N GLY A 273 8.19 -31.09 -7.78
CA GLY A 273 8.04 -30.27 -9.00
C GLY A 273 6.57 -30.07 -9.40
N SER A 274 6.22 -28.86 -9.84
CA SER A 274 4.86 -28.46 -10.24
C SER A 274 3.80 -28.45 -9.14
N SER A 275 4.18 -28.41 -7.85
CA SER A 275 3.25 -28.61 -6.72
C SER A 275 3.50 -27.72 -5.53
N ALA A 276 2.47 -27.47 -4.72
CA ALA A 276 2.56 -26.59 -3.56
C ALA A 276 3.32 -27.21 -2.38
N GLY A 277 3.83 -26.41 -1.45
CA GLY A 277 4.29 -26.91 -0.15
C GLY A 277 3.14 -27.50 0.65
N ILE A 278 2.11 -26.68 0.89
CA ILE A 278 0.83 -27.09 1.49
C ILE A 278 -0.29 -26.68 0.54
N GLY A 279 -1.12 -27.63 0.12
CA GLY A 279 -2.21 -27.38 -0.81
C GLY A 279 -2.24 -28.39 -1.94
N SER A 280 -2.27 -27.99 -3.20
CA SER A 280 -2.50 -28.92 -4.31
C SER A 280 -1.26 -29.24 -5.16
N GLY A 281 -1.44 -30.25 -6.02
CA GLY A 281 -0.42 -30.75 -6.95
C GLY A 281 -0.71 -30.30 -8.37
N TYR A 282 -0.03 -30.91 -9.34
CA TYR A 282 -0.20 -30.64 -10.77
C TYR A 282 -1.65 -30.85 -11.25
N ASN A 283 -2.25 -29.87 -11.95
CA ASN A 283 -3.61 -29.89 -12.50
C ASN A 283 -4.70 -30.19 -11.45
N ILE A 284 -4.49 -29.77 -10.21
CA ILE A 284 -5.45 -29.99 -9.12
C ILE A 284 -5.70 -28.66 -8.41
N ASN A 285 -6.95 -28.26 -8.30
CA ASN A 285 -7.32 -27.06 -7.53
C ASN A 285 -7.11 -27.26 -6.03
N GLY A 286 -6.67 -26.20 -5.35
CA GLY A 286 -6.47 -26.14 -3.91
C GLY A 286 -7.77 -26.32 -3.12
N GLY A 287 -7.67 -27.00 -1.98
CA GLY A 287 -8.74 -27.10 -0.99
C GLY A 287 -8.76 -25.94 -0.01
N ARG A 288 -9.37 -26.18 1.17
CA ARG A 288 -9.40 -25.21 2.27
C ARG A 288 -8.28 -25.52 3.26
N VAL A 289 -7.39 -24.56 3.49
CA VAL A 289 -6.29 -24.65 4.47
C VAL A 289 -6.50 -23.55 5.52
N THR A 290 -6.52 -23.93 6.79
CA THR A 290 -6.59 -23.01 7.93
C THR A 290 -5.37 -23.23 8.84
N ILE A 291 -4.64 -22.17 9.16
CA ILE A 291 -3.50 -22.20 10.08
C ILE A 291 -3.87 -21.39 11.31
N ASN A 292 -3.95 -22.05 12.47
CA ASN A 292 -4.28 -21.41 13.75
C ASN A 292 -3.05 -21.13 14.61
N GLY A 293 -1.95 -21.85 14.41
CA GLY A 293 -0.72 -21.72 15.20
C GLY A 293 0.38 -22.68 14.72
N GLY A 294 1.52 -22.63 15.41
CA GLY A 294 2.75 -23.36 15.07
C GLY A 294 3.70 -22.58 14.15
N GLU A 295 4.90 -23.12 13.97
CA GLU A 295 5.89 -22.62 13.02
C GLU A 295 5.78 -23.39 11.69
N ILE A 296 5.28 -22.73 10.65
CA ILE A 296 4.97 -23.37 9.37
C ILE A 296 5.93 -22.87 8.31
N THR A 297 6.74 -23.77 7.75
CA THR A 297 7.52 -23.53 6.54
C THR A 297 6.91 -24.29 5.37
N ALA A 298 6.43 -23.59 4.36
CA ALA A 298 5.81 -24.18 3.19
C ALA A 298 6.54 -23.77 1.92
N LYS A 299 7.18 -24.72 1.24
CA LYS A 299 7.98 -24.49 0.04
C LYS A 299 7.37 -25.19 -1.17
N GLY A 300 6.97 -24.41 -2.16
CA GLY A 300 6.55 -24.93 -3.45
C GLY A 300 7.71 -25.57 -4.21
N GLY A 301 7.41 -26.64 -4.96
CA GLY A 301 8.29 -27.08 -6.04
C GLY A 301 8.24 -26.11 -7.22
N SER A 302 8.98 -26.37 -8.29
CA SER A 302 8.94 -25.55 -9.51
C SER A 302 7.49 -25.23 -9.91
N ASN A 303 7.15 -23.98 -10.21
CA ASN A 303 5.78 -23.55 -10.56
C ASN A 303 4.68 -23.63 -9.47
N GLY A 304 4.94 -24.24 -8.31
CA GLY A 304 3.94 -24.39 -7.23
C GLY A 304 4.03 -23.28 -6.19
N ALA A 305 2.91 -22.98 -5.53
CA ALA A 305 2.88 -22.01 -4.44
C ALA A 305 3.56 -22.55 -3.17
N GLY A 306 3.98 -21.67 -2.26
CA GLY A 306 4.33 -22.10 -0.90
C GLY A 306 3.10 -22.73 -0.22
N ILE A 307 2.03 -21.96 -0.13
CA ILE A 307 0.71 -22.40 0.34
C ILE A 307 -0.34 -22.09 -0.73
N GLY A 308 -1.06 -23.12 -1.18
CA GLY A 308 -2.18 -22.99 -2.12
C GLY A 308 -2.07 -23.93 -3.32
N GLY A 309 -1.90 -23.39 -4.52
CA GLY A 309 -2.03 -24.12 -5.78
C GLY A 309 -0.74 -24.74 -6.33
N GLY A 310 -0.84 -25.89 -7.00
CA GLY A 310 0.18 -26.42 -7.91
C GLY A 310 0.11 -25.81 -9.31
N TYR A 311 0.92 -26.29 -10.25
CA TYR A 311 0.87 -25.89 -11.67
C TYR A 311 -0.51 -26.23 -12.26
N TYR A 312 -1.17 -25.26 -12.90
CA TYR A 312 -2.59 -25.34 -13.33
C TYR A 312 -3.56 -25.72 -12.20
N GLY A 313 -3.31 -25.25 -10.98
CA GLY A 313 -4.18 -25.45 -9.84
C GLY A 313 -4.50 -24.12 -9.17
N ASP A 314 -5.80 -23.86 -8.96
CA ASP A 314 -6.25 -22.70 -8.19
C ASP A 314 -5.68 -22.71 -6.77
N GLY A 315 -5.38 -21.53 -6.20
CA GLY A 315 -4.85 -21.38 -4.84
C GLY A 315 -5.74 -21.88 -3.71
N GLY A 316 -7.01 -22.22 -3.99
CA GLY A 316 -7.98 -22.64 -2.98
C GLY A 316 -8.32 -21.52 -2.01
N ARG A 317 -8.72 -21.89 -0.78
CA ARG A 317 -8.97 -20.94 0.30
C ARG A 317 -7.95 -21.12 1.41
N VAL A 318 -7.14 -20.11 1.66
CA VAL A 318 -6.14 -20.07 2.73
C VAL A 318 -6.61 -19.10 3.81
N THR A 319 -6.64 -19.54 5.06
CA THR A 319 -6.95 -18.69 6.22
C THR A 319 -5.86 -18.84 7.27
N ILE A 320 -5.24 -17.75 7.70
CA ILE A 320 -4.20 -17.73 8.73
C ILE A 320 -4.72 -16.92 9.91
N ASN A 321 -4.92 -17.56 11.06
CA ASN A 321 -5.39 -16.92 12.29
C ASN A 321 -4.25 -16.58 13.26
N GLY A 322 -3.11 -17.26 13.14
CA GLY A 322 -1.95 -17.10 14.02
C GLY A 322 -0.79 -18.01 13.62
N GLY A 323 0.26 -18.02 14.44
CA GLY A 323 1.52 -18.74 14.19
C GLY A 323 2.54 -17.93 13.41
N THR A 324 3.71 -18.54 13.18
CA THR A 324 4.77 -18.00 12.32
C THR A 324 4.74 -18.78 11.01
N VAL A 325 4.48 -18.12 9.89
CA VAL A 325 4.26 -18.76 8.59
C VAL A 325 5.26 -18.20 7.57
N MET A 326 6.15 -19.06 7.09
CA MET A 326 7.04 -18.79 5.98
C MET A 326 6.57 -19.56 4.75
N ALA A 327 6.11 -18.85 3.72
CA ALA A 327 5.60 -19.42 2.49
C ALA A 327 6.43 -18.97 1.29
N GLN A 328 7.11 -19.92 0.64
CA GLN A 328 7.98 -19.66 -0.50
C GLN A 328 7.45 -20.37 -1.74
N GLY A 329 7.09 -19.60 -2.76
CA GLY A 329 6.76 -20.14 -4.08
C GLY A 329 7.99 -20.67 -4.82
N GLY A 330 7.77 -21.66 -5.70
CA GLY A 330 8.75 -22.01 -6.72
C GLY A 330 8.81 -20.95 -7.83
N SER A 331 9.60 -21.18 -8.89
CA SER A 331 9.94 -20.18 -9.93
C SER A 331 8.79 -19.33 -10.49
N TYR A 332 7.56 -19.83 -10.52
CA TYR A 332 6.39 -19.10 -11.02
C TYR A 332 5.17 -19.22 -10.10
N GLY A 333 5.36 -19.70 -8.87
CA GLY A 333 4.29 -19.86 -7.88
C GLY A 333 4.30 -18.71 -6.88
N ALA A 334 3.12 -18.37 -6.35
CA ALA A 334 3.02 -17.37 -5.30
C ALA A 334 3.62 -17.89 -3.98
N GLY A 335 3.99 -16.99 -3.07
CA GLY A 335 4.27 -17.39 -1.69
C GLY A 335 3.02 -18.01 -1.07
N ILE A 336 1.93 -17.24 -1.05
CA ILE A 336 0.59 -17.70 -0.66
C ILE A 336 -0.41 -17.37 -1.78
N GLY A 337 -1.03 -18.40 -2.34
CA GLY A 337 -2.04 -18.25 -3.40
C GLY A 337 -1.90 -19.29 -4.50
N GLY A 338 -1.88 -18.85 -5.76
CA GLY A 338 -1.91 -19.73 -6.93
C GLY A 338 -0.54 -20.28 -7.35
N GLY A 339 -0.55 -21.46 -7.97
CA GLY A 339 0.59 -21.92 -8.77
C GLY A 339 0.53 -21.33 -10.19
N TYR A 340 1.51 -21.65 -11.04
CA TYR A 340 1.61 -21.09 -12.39
C TYR A 340 0.38 -21.43 -13.26
N TYR A 341 -0.12 -20.42 -13.99
CA TYR A 341 -1.26 -20.46 -14.93
C TYR A 341 -2.69 -20.58 -14.36
N ASP A 342 -2.93 -20.49 -13.05
CA ASP A 342 -4.29 -20.50 -12.49
C ASP A 342 -4.55 -19.40 -11.46
N HIS A 343 -5.75 -19.39 -10.84
CA HIS A 343 -6.19 -18.32 -9.95
C HIS A 343 -5.40 -18.29 -8.62
N GLY A 344 -5.20 -17.09 -8.08
CA GLY A 344 -4.58 -16.89 -6.77
C GLY A 344 -5.37 -17.46 -5.58
N GLY A 345 -6.64 -17.83 -5.79
CA GLY A 345 -7.55 -18.26 -4.72
C GLY A 345 -7.98 -17.11 -3.81
N ILE A 346 -8.42 -17.46 -2.60
CA ILE A 346 -8.81 -16.51 -1.55
C ILE A 346 -7.85 -16.68 -0.37
N VAL A 347 -7.17 -15.60 0.00
CA VAL A 347 -6.27 -15.53 1.15
C VAL A 347 -6.87 -14.61 2.20
N THR A 348 -6.98 -15.09 3.43
CA THR A 348 -7.41 -14.30 4.59
C THR A 348 -6.40 -14.43 5.72
N ILE A 349 -5.86 -13.31 6.20
CA ILE A 349 -4.91 -13.26 7.32
C ILE A 349 -5.57 -12.46 8.46
N ASN A 350 -5.82 -13.11 9.59
CA ASN A 350 -6.42 -12.49 10.78
C ASN A 350 -5.37 -12.15 11.86
N GLY A 351 -4.19 -12.77 11.81
CA GLY A 351 -3.12 -12.60 12.79
C GLY A 351 -1.91 -13.48 12.49
N GLY A 352 -0.88 -13.40 13.34
CA GLY A 352 0.38 -14.14 13.21
C GLY A 352 1.53 -13.31 12.62
N GLU A 353 2.66 -13.96 12.43
CA GLU A 353 3.83 -13.43 11.72
C GLU A 353 4.00 -14.17 10.39
N ILE A 354 3.80 -13.47 9.27
CA ILE A 354 3.73 -14.06 7.94
C ILE A 354 4.85 -13.48 7.10
N THR A 355 5.66 -14.37 6.52
CA THR A 355 6.61 -14.04 5.46
C THR A 355 6.22 -14.80 4.20
N ALA A 356 5.90 -14.09 3.12
CA ALA A 356 5.50 -14.68 1.85
C ALA A 356 6.38 -14.17 0.70
N THR A 357 6.98 -15.10 -0.04
CA THR A 357 7.89 -14.78 -1.16
C THR A 357 7.44 -15.49 -2.44
N GLY A 358 7.16 -14.72 -3.49
CA GLY A 358 6.79 -15.22 -4.80
C GLY A 358 8.00 -15.61 -5.67
N GLY A 359 7.78 -16.50 -6.64
CA GLY A 359 8.72 -16.75 -7.74
C GLY A 359 8.72 -15.63 -8.78
N SER A 360 9.61 -15.69 -9.78
CA SER A 360 9.93 -14.61 -10.73
C SER A 360 8.73 -13.93 -11.39
N CYS A 361 7.61 -14.62 -11.64
CA CYS A 361 6.43 -14.01 -12.29
C CYS A 361 5.17 -14.01 -11.41
N ALA A 362 5.32 -14.22 -10.10
CA ALA A 362 4.21 -14.43 -9.18
C ALA A 362 4.23 -13.43 -8.02
N ALA A 363 3.04 -13.16 -7.47
CA ALA A 363 2.93 -12.32 -6.29
C ALA A 363 3.52 -13.01 -5.05
N GLY A 364 3.94 -12.23 -4.06
CA GLY A 364 4.23 -12.79 -2.74
C GLY A 364 2.96 -13.35 -2.11
N ILE A 365 1.87 -12.56 -2.13
CA ILE A 365 0.52 -13.02 -1.78
C ILE A 365 -0.46 -12.63 -2.90
N GLY A 366 -1.19 -13.60 -3.44
CA GLY A 366 -2.24 -13.39 -4.43
C GLY A 366 -2.10 -14.25 -5.67
N GLY A 367 -2.17 -13.61 -6.84
CA GLY A 367 -2.22 -14.26 -8.15
C GLY A 367 -0.86 -14.66 -8.73
N SER A 368 -0.94 -15.54 -9.72
CA SER A 368 0.18 -15.90 -10.62
C SER A 368 -0.13 -15.42 -12.05
N TYR A 369 0.42 -16.08 -13.07
CA TYR A 369 0.47 -15.65 -14.48
C TYR A 369 -0.89 -15.44 -15.20
N ASN A 370 -1.99 -16.08 -14.77
CA ASN A 370 -3.24 -16.07 -15.55
C ASN A 370 -4.43 -15.33 -14.93
N ARG A 371 -4.58 -15.32 -13.60
CA ARG A 371 -5.70 -14.64 -12.93
C ARG A 371 -5.33 -14.17 -11.52
N SER A 372 -5.96 -13.08 -11.11
CA SER A 372 -5.77 -12.45 -9.80
C SER A 372 -6.24 -13.33 -8.64
N GLY A 373 -5.66 -13.13 -7.47
CA GLY A 373 -6.17 -13.67 -6.20
C GLY A 373 -6.92 -12.60 -5.41
N ASN A 374 -7.76 -13.01 -4.47
CA ASN A 374 -8.36 -12.11 -3.50
C ASN A 374 -7.63 -12.23 -2.16
N THR A 375 -7.17 -11.10 -1.64
CA THR A 375 -6.40 -11.04 -0.40
C THR A 375 -7.12 -10.15 0.61
N THR A 376 -7.31 -10.64 1.83
CA THR A 376 -7.81 -9.87 2.97
C THR A 376 -6.86 -10.00 4.14
N ILE A 377 -6.39 -8.87 4.68
CA ILE A 377 -5.53 -8.81 5.85
C ILE A 377 -6.25 -8.01 6.94
N ASN A 378 -6.63 -8.67 8.03
CA ASN A 378 -7.30 -8.07 9.17
C ASN A 378 -6.34 -7.76 10.34
N GLY A 379 -5.15 -8.38 10.38
CA GLY A 379 -4.18 -8.23 11.46
C GLY A 379 -2.90 -9.03 11.26
N GLY A 380 -2.00 -8.97 12.24
CA GLY A 380 -0.69 -9.63 12.22
C GLY A 380 0.44 -8.76 11.68
N THR A 381 1.64 -9.34 11.62
CA THR A 381 2.81 -8.77 10.94
C THR A 381 3.01 -9.53 9.63
N VAL A 382 2.86 -8.86 8.50
CA VAL A 382 2.83 -9.48 7.17
C VAL A 382 3.91 -8.85 6.29
N THR A 383 4.98 -9.60 6.07
CA THR A 383 6.11 -9.22 5.21
C THR A 383 6.03 -9.98 3.90
N VAL A 384 5.97 -9.26 2.79
CA VAL A 384 5.67 -9.84 1.48
C VAL A 384 6.68 -9.37 0.44
N LYS A 385 7.21 -10.31 -0.33
CA LYS A 385 8.10 -10.07 -1.46
C LYS A 385 7.55 -10.69 -2.72
N GLY A 386 7.24 -9.84 -3.69
CA GLY A 386 6.88 -10.25 -5.06
C GLY A 386 8.09 -10.79 -5.81
N GLY A 387 7.82 -11.52 -6.89
CA GLY A 387 8.83 -11.88 -7.88
C GLY A 387 9.33 -10.70 -8.70
N LEU A 388 10.12 -11.01 -9.74
CA LEU A 388 10.62 -10.06 -10.72
C LEU A 388 9.48 -9.32 -11.44
N ASP A 389 8.36 -9.96 -11.75
CA ASP A 389 7.25 -9.35 -12.49
C ASP A 389 5.92 -9.38 -11.74
N GLY A 390 5.89 -9.94 -10.53
CA GLY A 390 4.70 -10.03 -9.69
C GLY A 390 4.67 -8.93 -8.64
N ALA A 391 3.46 -8.50 -8.25
CA ALA A 391 3.33 -7.55 -7.15
C ALA A 391 3.79 -8.16 -5.82
N GLY A 392 4.10 -7.34 -4.82
CA GLY A 392 4.23 -7.83 -3.44
C GLY A 392 2.93 -8.52 -3.03
N ILE A 393 1.85 -7.75 -2.97
CA ILE A 393 0.48 -8.25 -2.76
C ILE A 393 -0.38 -7.90 -3.97
N GLY A 394 -1.00 -8.88 -4.60
CA GLY A 394 -1.93 -8.66 -5.71
C GLY A 394 -1.70 -9.59 -6.90
N GLY A 395 -1.37 -9.02 -8.06
CA GLY A 395 -1.31 -9.73 -9.34
C GLY A 395 0.05 -10.42 -9.60
N GLY A 396 0.02 -11.52 -10.38
CA GLY A 396 1.20 -12.05 -11.08
C GLY A 396 1.29 -11.51 -12.52
N TYR A 397 2.38 -11.80 -13.22
CA TYR A 397 2.74 -11.26 -14.55
C TYR A 397 1.53 -11.03 -15.48
N LYS A 398 1.37 -9.79 -15.99
CA LYS A 398 0.28 -9.32 -16.88
C LYS A 398 -1.12 -9.33 -16.29
N ARG A 399 -1.27 -9.48 -14.97
CA ARG A 399 -2.59 -9.55 -14.31
C ARG A 399 -2.77 -8.42 -13.30
N SER A 400 -4.03 -8.00 -13.18
CA SER A 400 -4.46 -7.06 -12.16
C SER A 400 -4.43 -7.69 -10.76
N CYS A 401 -4.55 -6.87 -9.73
CA CYS A 401 -4.51 -7.30 -8.34
C CYS A 401 -5.74 -8.08 -7.85
N GLY A 402 -6.82 -8.12 -8.63
CA GLY A 402 -8.09 -8.67 -8.16
C GLY A 402 -8.66 -7.77 -7.06
N THR A 403 -8.92 -8.32 -5.88
CA THR A 403 -9.29 -7.51 -4.71
C THR A 403 -8.26 -7.70 -3.60
N VAL A 404 -7.65 -6.60 -3.16
CA VAL A 404 -6.79 -6.56 -1.98
C VAL A 404 -7.46 -5.68 -0.94
N ALA A 405 -7.77 -6.22 0.24
CA ALA A 405 -8.36 -5.50 1.35
C ALA A 405 -7.45 -5.58 2.58
N ILE A 406 -7.02 -4.44 3.11
CA ILE A 406 -6.21 -4.34 4.33
C ILE A 406 -7.00 -3.55 5.37
N ASN A 407 -7.43 -4.26 6.43
CA ASN A 407 -8.24 -3.71 7.51
C ASN A 407 -7.44 -3.45 8.79
N GLY A 408 -6.22 -4.02 8.90
CA GLY A 408 -5.39 -3.90 10.09
C GLY A 408 -4.04 -4.62 9.96
N GLY A 409 -3.25 -4.57 11.04
CA GLY A 409 -1.92 -5.18 11.11
C GLY A 409 -0.78 -4.27 10.66
N ILE A 410 0.42 -4.83 10.61
CA ILE A 410 1.61 -4.23 10.02
C ILE A 410 1.90 -4.96 8.71
N VAL A 411 1.77 -4.28 7.57
CA VAL A 411 1.95 -4.85 6.25
C VAL A 411 3.13 -4.18 5.55
N GLN A 412 4.14 -4.96 5.20
CA GLN A 412 5.29 -4.51 4.42
C GLN A 412 5.34 -5.31 3.12
N ALA A 413 5.04 -4.65 2.00
CA ALA A 413 4.94 -5.28 0.70
C ALA A 413 5.92 -4.65 -0.29
N VAL A 414 6.81 -5.47 -0.85
CA VAL A 414 7.83 -5.04 -1.80
C VAL A 414 7.76 -5.92 -3.04
N SER A 415 7.88 -5.32 -4.22
CA SER A 415 8.18 -6.06 -5.45
C SER A 415 9.68 -6.01 -5.73
N LEU A 416 10.27 -7.13 -6.17
CA LEU A 416 11.69 -7.21 -6.49
C LEU A 416 12.00 -6.85 -7.96
N GLY A 417 10.99 -6.46 -8.73
CA GLY A 417 11.15 -5.94 -10.09
C GLY A 417 9.91 -5.17 -10.53
N HIS A 418 9.36 -5.47 -11.69
CA HIS A 418 8.39 -4.64 -12.41
C HIS A 418 6.95 -4.59 -11.85
N GLY A 419 6.65 -5.29 -10.75
CA GLY A 419 5.34 -5.27 -10.09
C GLY A 419 5.18 -4.14 -9.07
N ALA A 420 3.94 -3.76 -8.76
CA ALA A 420 3.66 -2.84 -7.66
C ALA A 420 3.99 -3.46 -6.29
N GLY A 421 4.26 -2.64 -5.28
CA GLY A 421 4.36 -3.14 -3.90
C GLY A 421 3.03 -3.79 -3.48
N ILE A 422 1.93 -3.07 -3.68
CA ILE A 422 0.56 -3.58 -3.56
C ILE A 422 -0.22 -3.19 -4.81
N GLY A 423 -0.72 -4.17 -5.57
CA GLY A 423 -1.53 -3.91 -6.74
C GLY A 423 -1.18 -4.79 -7.93
N ASN A 424 -1.16 -4.16 -9.09
CA ASN A 424 -1.04 -4.81 -10.39
C ASN A 424 0.41 -5.24 -10.66
N ALA A 425 0.54 -6.28 -11.48
CA ALA A 425 1.83 -6.79 -11.93
C ALA A 425 2.35 -6.04 -13.17
N PHE A 426 3.51 -6.46 -13.66
CA PHE A 426 4.09 -5.97 -14.93
C PHE A 426 3.13 -6.14 -16.12
N GLU A 427 3.01 -5.11 -16.97
CA GLU A 427 2.18 -5.09 -18.19
C GLU A 427 0.71 -5.49 -17.96
N ALA A 428 0.22 -5.34 -16.74
CA ALA A 428 -1.17 -5.61 -16.42
C ALA A 428 -2.07 -4.54 -17.05
N SER A 429 -3.15 -4.97 -17.70
CA SER A 429 -4.24 -4.05 -18.07
C SER A 429 -4.84 -3.41 -16.82
N ALA A 430 -5.44 -2.22 -16.99
CA ALA A 430 -6.17 -1.56 -15.91
C ALA A 430 -7.24 -2.49 -15.31
N GLY A 431 -7.35 -2.50 -13.98
CA GLY A 431 -8.30 -3.33 -13.26
C GLY A 431 -7.82 -3.69 -11.85
N GLY A 432 -8.71 -4.29 -11.08
CA GLY A 432 -8.49 -4.62 -9.67
C GLY A 432 -8.71 -3.44 -8.72
N THR A 433 -8.83 -3.75 -7.43
CA THR A 433 -9.10 -2.80 -6.35
C THR A 433 -8.20 -3.10 -5.15
N VAL A 434 -7.58 -2.05 -4.62
CA VAL A 434 -6.86 -2.06 -3.35
C VAL A 434 -7.63 -1.17 -2.37
N THR A 435 -8.18 -1.75 -1.31
CA THR A 435 -8.87 -1.03 -0.24
C THR A 435 -8.06 -1.12 1.04
N ILE A 436 -7.74 0.02 1.65
CA ILE A 436 -7.07 0.13 2.95
C ILE A 436 -7.99 0.89 3.91
N SER A 437 -8.43 0.21 4.97
CA SER A 437 -9.29 0.79 6.01
C SER A 437 -8.61 0.93 7.37
N GLY A 438 -7.44 0.30 7.55
CA GLY A 438 -6.67 0.37 8.80
C GLY A 438 -5.29 -0.28 8.71
N GLY A 439 -4.57 -0.25 9.83
CA GLY A 439 -3.22 -0.81 9.95
C GLY A 439 -2.09 0.17 9.59
N THR A 440 -0.86 -0.32 9.67
CA THR A 440 0.34 0.35 9.18
C THR A 440 0.79 -0.36 7.91
N VAL A 441 0.71 0.32 6.77
CA VAL A 441 0.98 -0.26 5.44
C VAL A 441 2.17 0.46 4.82
N THR A 442 3.23 -0.28 4.54
CA THR A 442 4.38 0.18 3.75
C THR A 442 4.40 -0.61 2.45
N ALA A 443 4.30 0.10 1.32
CA ALA A 443 4.31 -0.49 0.00
C ALA A 443 5.40 0.13 -0.85
N THR A 444 6.31 -0.70 -1.38
CA THR A 444 7.40 -0.26 -2.25
C THR A 444 7.31 -0.97 -3.59
N GLY A 445 7.11 -0.19 -4.65
CA GLY A 445 7.18 -0.67 -6.01
C GLY A 445 8.60 -1.12 -6.33
N GLY A 446 8.75 -2.16 -7.14
CA GLY A 446 10.06 -2.40 -7.74
C GLY A 446 10.22 -1.55 -9.00
N ASP A 447 11.26 -1.83 -9.79
CA ASP A 447 11.66 -0.99 -10.92
C ASP A 447 10.47 -0.63 -11.83
N TYR A 448 10.27 0.67 -12.09
CA TYR A 448 9.25 1.17 -13.01
C TYR A 448 7.79 0.96 -12.55
N ALA A 449 7.56 0.56 -11.30
CA ALA A 449 6.23 0.29 -10.76
C ALA A 449 5.84 1.22 -9.62
N ALA A 450 4.53 1.34 -9.38
CA ALA A 450 4.01 2.13 -8.28
C ALA A 450 4.21 1.44 -6.92
N GLY A 451 4.26 2.23 -5.84
CA GLY A 451 4.17 1.71 -4.48
C GLY A 451 2.87 0.96 -4.27
N ILE A 452 1.75 1.66 -4.49
CA ILE A 452 0.41 1.09 -4.53
C ILE A 452 -0.21 1.44 -5.88
N GLY A 453 -0.62 0.44 -6.67
CA GLY A 453 -1.29 0.71 -7.94
C GLY A 453 -0.83 -0.18 -9.09
N GLY A 454 -0.21 0.41 -10.11
CA GLY A 454 0.22 -0.20 -11.37
C GLY A 454 1.63 -0.78 -11.35
N GLY A 455 1.86 -1.89 -12.06
CA GLY A 455 3.22 -2.32 -12.43
C GLY A 455 3.76 -1.54 -13.63
N ASN A 456 4.98 -1.84 -14.07
CA ASN A 456 5.57 -1.22 -15.27
C ASN A 456 4.69 -1.44 -16.52
N ASN A 457 4.48 -0.39 -17.32
CA ASN A 457 3.55 -0.35 -18.46
C ASN A 457 2.10 -0.72 -18.10
N GLY A 458 1.75 -0.71 -16.80
CA GLY A 458 0.43 -0.99 -16.28
C GLY A 458 -0.21 0.27 -15.70
N GLY A 459 -1.46 0.53 -16.08
CA GLY A 459 -2.26 1.59 -15.44
C GLY A 459 -2.51 1.28 -13.97
N GLY A 460 -2.75 2.33 -13.18
CA GLY A 460 -3.15 2.19 -11.78
C GLY A 460 -4.39 1.31 -11.60
N CYS A 461 -4.43 0.52 -10.53
CA CYS A 461 -5.68 -0.09 -10.06
C CYS A 461 -6.53 0.96 -9.33
N ALA A 462 -7.79 0.63 -9.01
CA ALA A 462 -8.57 1.47 -8.12
C ALA A 462 -7.98 1.38 -6.71
N VAL A 463 -7.57 2.51 -6.13
CA VAL A 463 -7.03 2.57 -4.77
C VAL A 463 -7.98 3.35 -3.88
N GLU A 464 -8.46 2.73 -2.82
CA GLU A 464 -9.38 3.33 -1.84
C GLU A 464 -8.74 3.29 -0.44
N ILE A 465 -8.47 4.47 0.13
CA ILE A 465 -7.91 4.60 1.48
C ILE A 465 -8.92 5.34 2.35
N SER A 466 -9.38 4.69 3.41
CA SER A 466 -10.34 5.25 4.37
C SER A 466 -9.78 5.36 5.79
N GLY A 467 -8.64 4.73 6.08
CA GLY A 467 -7.99 4.76 7.37
C GLY A 467 -6.59 4.14 7.37
N GLY A 468 -5.96 4.10 8.54
CA GLY A 468 -4.59 3.57 8.73
C GLY A 468 -3.49 4.59 8.47
N THR A 469 -2.24 4.12 8.63
CA THR A 469 -1.02 4.85 8.25
C THR A 469 -0.45 4.18 7.02
N VAL A 470 -0.45 4.88 5.88
CA VAL A 470 -0.02 4.35 4.58
C VAL A 470 1.21 5.09 4.11
N THR A 471 2.28 4.36 3.83
CA THR A 471 3.48 4.85 3.16
C THR A 471 3.65 4.10 1.85
N ALA A 472 3.57 4.82 0.75
CA ALA A 472 3.68 4.25 -0.59
C ALA A 472 4.85 4.91 -1.33
N THR A 473 5.79 4.10 -1.79
CA THR A 473 6.99 4.57 -2.49
C THR A 473 7.07 3.89 -3.85
N GLY A 474 7.07 4.69 -4.92
CA GLY A 474 7.28 4.20 -6.27
C GLY A 474 8.71 3.69 -6.46
N GLY A 475 8.88 2.67 -7.29
CA GLY A 475 10.18 2.39 -7.88
C GLY A 475 10.54 3.45 -8.92
N GLN A 476 11.76 3.41 -9.46
CA GLN A 476 12.21 4.36 -10.50
C GLN A 476 11.13 4.57 -11.56
N TYR A 477 10.69 5.81 -11.86
CA TYR A 477 9.64 6.13 -12.84
C TYR A 477 8.18 5.78 -12.49
N GLY A 478 7.93 5.08 -11.38
CA GLY A 478 6.57 4.79 -10.90
C GLY A 478 6.06 5.82 -9.90
N ALA A 479 4.73 5.95 -9.78
CA ALA A 479 4.11 6.80 -8.77
C ALA A 479 4.21 6.22 -7.36
N GLY A 480 4.07 7.04 -6.32
CA GLY A 480 3.86 6.53 -4.96
C GLY A 480 2.56 5.72 -4.90
N ILE A 481 1.46 6.39 -5.25
CA ILE A 481 0.14 5.77 -5.44
C ILE A 481 -0.35 6.08 -6.85
N GLY A 482 -0.65 5.06 -7.65
CA GLY A 482 -1.24 5.22 -8.98
C GLY A 482 -0.55 4.37 -10.06
N GLY A 483 0.00 4.98 -11.10
CA GLY A 483 0.53 4.28 -12.28
C GLY A 483 2.02 3.89 -12.19
N GLY A 484 2.40 2.82 -12.90
CA GLY A 484 3.82 2.55 -13.20
C GLY A 484 4.32 3.38 -14.40
N TYR A 485 5.50 3.08 -14.93
CA TYR A 485 6.06 3.72 -16.13
C TYR A 485 5.06 3.69 -17.31
N GLY A 486 4.78 4.85 -17.91
CA GLY A 486 3.77 5.02 -18.97
C GLY A 486 2.32 4.83 -18.53
N GLY A 487 2.09 4.42 -17.28
CA GLY A 487 0.78 4.12 -16.73
C GLY A 487 0.08 5.36 -16.19
N THR A 488 -1.19 5.54 -16.55
CA THR A 488 -2.04 6.57 -15.93
C THR A 488 -2.28 6.26 -14.46
N GLY A 489 -2.55 7.30 -13.66
CA GLY A 489 -2.72 7.18 -12.21
C GLY A 489 -3.90 6.35 -11.74
N GLY A 490 -4.81 5.94 -12.62
CA GLY A 490 -6.01 5.19 -12.26
C GLY A 490 -7.00 6.04 -11.44
N THR A 491 -7.81 5.39 -10.61
CA THR A 491 -8.75 6.06 -9.69
C THR A 491 -8.24 5.91 -8.27
N ASN A 492 -7.94 7.03 -7.61
CA ASN A 492 -7.41 7.08 -6.26
C ASN A 492 -8.38 7.87 -5.37
N ILE A 493 -8.96 7.21 -4.38
CA ILE A 493 -9.94 7.80 -3.45
C ILE A 493 -9.37 7.75 -2.05
N ILE A 494 -9.18 8.90 -1.42
CA ILE A 494 -8.69 9.03 -0.05
C ILE A 494 -9.74 9.76 0.78
N SER A 495 -10.34 9.07 1.74
CA SER A 495 -11.39 9.60 2.62
C SER A 495 -10.96 9.71 4.09
N GLY A 496 -9.79 9.16 4.45
CA GLY A 496 -9.27 9.18 5.81
C GLY A 496 -7.86 8.58 5.92
N GLY A 497 -7.36 8.50 7.15
CA GLY A 497 -6.01 8.00 7.45
C GLY A 497 -4.89 9.04 7.31
N THR A 498 -3.65 8.57 7.52
CA THR A 498 -2.43 9.32 7.25
C THR A 498 -1.73 8.68 6.05
N VAL A 499 -1.65 9.40 4.94
CA VAL A 499 -1.11 8.89 3.67
C VAL A 499 0.13 9.70 3.29
N ALA A 500 1.26 9.02 3.18
CA ALA A 500 2.50 9.56 2.63
C ALA A 500 2.82 8.81 1.32
N ALA A 501 2.70 9.51 0.20
CA ALA A 501 2.96 8.97 -1.12
C ALA A 501 4.15 9.68 -1.76
N THR A 502 5.18 8.91 -2.11
CA THR A 502 6.40 9.43 -2.73
C THR A 502 6.62 8.72 -4.05
N GLY A 503 6.67 9.50 -5.14
CA GLY A 503 7.05 8.97 -6.45
C GLY A 503 8.45 8.36 -6.42
N GLY A 504 8.77 7.53 -7.39
CA GLY A 504 10.17 7.35 -7.77
C GLY A 504 10.62 8.51 -8.66
N ARG A 505 11.87 8.46 -9.14
CA ARG A 505 12.41 9.42 -10.13
C ARG A 505 11.37 9.67 -11.23
N TYR A 506 10.99 10.91 -11.51
CA TYR A 506 9.99 11.29 -12.54
C TYR A 506 8.54 10.85 -12.32
N GLY A 507 8.23 10.04 -11.30
CA GLY A 507 6.87 9.65 -10.96
C GLY A 507 6.18 10.66 -10.04
N ALA A 508 4.85 10.75 -10.12
CA ALA A 508 4.08 11.57 -9.20
C ALA A 508 4.06 10.97 -7.78
N GLY A 509 3.81 11.82 -6.77
CA GLY A 509 3.46 11.33 -5.44
C GLY A 509 2.18 10.49 -5.50
N ILE A 510 1.08 11.10 -5.96
CA ILE A 510 -0.19 10.43 -6.26
C ILE A 510 -0.59 10.75 -7.70
N GLY A 511 -0.72 9.73 -8.54
CA GLY A 511 -1.15 9.87 -9.93
C GLY A 511 -0.30 9.04 -10.89
N GLY A 512 0.19 9.64 -11.96
CA GLY A 512 0.86 8.93 -13.05
C GLY A 512 2.32 8.57 -12.78
N GLY A 513 2.80 7.48 -13.39
CA GLY A 513 4.24 7.32 -13.62
C GLY A 513 4.71 8.22 -14.76
N ILE A 514 6.00 8.16 -15.12
CA ILE A 514 6.53 8.98 -16.24
C ILE A 514 5.71 8.75 -17.53
N GLY A 515 5.38 9.83 -18.25
CA GLY A 515 4.52 9.83 -19.44
C GLY A 515 3.04 9.50 -19.17
N GLY A 516 2.70 9.14 -17.93
CA GLY A 516 1.35 8.83 -17.50
C GLY A 516 0.61 10.06 -16.98
N ALA A 517 -0.60 10.29 -17.46
CA ALA A 517 -1.50 11.30 -16.91
C ALA A 517 -1.91 10.96 -15.47
N GLY A 518 -2.25 11.98 -14.67
CA GLY A 518 -2.56 11.83 -13.24
C GLY A 518 -3.76 10.95 -12.87
N GLY A 519 -4.62 10.62 -13.84
CA GLY A 519 -5.84 9.86 -13.58
C GLY A 519 -6.85 10.68 -12.78
N ALA A 520 -7.74 10.00 -12.04
CA ALA A 520 -8.73 10.62 -11.17
C ALA A 520 -8.31 10.48 -9.70
N VAL A 521 -8.07 11.59 -9.03
CA VAL A 521 -7.72 11.65 -7.60
C VAL A 521 -8.84 12.37 -6.85
N THR A 522 -9.42 11.72 -5.84
CA THR A 522 -10.45 12.30 -4.97
C THR A 522 -9.99 12.24 -3.52
N ILE A 523 -9.93 13.39 -2.85
CA ILE A 523 -9.57 13.50 -1.44
C ILE A 523 -10.71 14.17 -0.67
N SER A 524 -11.36 13.44 0.22
CA SER A 524 -12.45 13.97 1.06
C SER A 524 -12.11 14.05 2.55
N GLY A 525 -10.96 13.51 2.96
CA GLY A 525 -10.51 13.52 4.36
C GLY A 525 -9.10 12.97 4.54
N GLY A 526 -8.65 12.90 5.79
CA GLY A 526 -7.32 12.42 6.17
C GLY A 526 -6.22 13.48 6.15
N ILE A 527 -4.99 13.04 6.42
CA ILE A 527 -3.76 13.81 6.26
C ILE A 527 -3.01 13.19 5.09
N VAL A 528 -2.88 13.91 3.99
CA VAL A 528 -2.27 13.42 2.75
C VAL A 528 -1.05 14.27 2.42
N THR A 529 0.11 13.63 2.38
CA THR A 529 1.35 14.21 1.87
C THR A 529 1.74 13.47 0.60
N ALA A 530 1.77 14.17 -0.51
CA ALA A 530 2.13 13.63 -1.82
C ALA A 530 3.32 14.42 -2.38
N THR A 531 4.41 13.72 -2.66
CA THR A 531 5.67 14.35 -3.09
C THR A 531 6.22 13.63 -4.32
N GLY A 532 6.52 14.36 -5.39
CA GLY A 532 7.43 13.85 -6.42
C GLY A 532 8.82 13.59 -5.83
N SER A 533 9.67 12.73 -6.41
CA SER A 533 10.94 12.36 -5.75
C SER A 533 12.14 13.23 -6.15
N ASP A 534 12.41 13.34 -7.46
CA ASP A 534 13.68 13.91 -7.96
C ASP A 534 13.47 15.05 -8.97
N PHE A 535 12.83 14.75 -10.10
CA PHE A 535 12.55 15.71 -11.18
C PHE A 535 11.17 15.43 -11.78
N TYR A 536 10.58 16.43 -12.42
CA TYR A 536 9.41 16.41 -13.30
C TYR A 536 8.08 15.91 -12.70
N GLY A 537 8.06 15.00 -11.74
CA GLY A 537 6.82 14.44 -11.19
C GLY A 537 6.06 15.46 -10.33
N ALA A 538 4.74 15.53 -10.53
CA ALA A 538 3.88 16.33 -9.67
C ALA A 538 3.76 15.75 -8.25
N GLY A 539 3.39 16.58 -7.27
CA GLY A 539 2.93 16.07 -5.98
C GLY A 539 1.69 15.22 -6.16
N ILE A 540 0.63 15.81 -6.71
CA ILE A 540 -0.61 15.13 -7.12
C ILE A 540 -0.88 15.43 -8.59
N GLY A 541 -0.97 14.39 -9.42
CA GLY A 541 -1.29 14.52 -10.84
C GLY A 541 -0.33 13.75 -11.73
N GLY A 542 0.19 14.37 -12.79
CA GLY A 542 0.99 13.71 -13.82
C GLY A 542 2.41 13.32 -13.37
N GLY A 543 2.94 12.22 -13.90
CA GLY A 543 4.39 12.00 -13.92
C GLY A 543 5.05 12.89 -14.98
N GLY A 544 6.38 12.89 -15.06
CA GLY A 544 7.10 13.73 -16.04
C GLY A 544 6.60 13.51 -17.48
N GLY A 545 6.27 14.58 -18.20
CA GLY A 545 5.65 14.58 -19.52
C GLY A 545 4.17 14.16 -19.55
N GLY A 546 3.53 13.97 -18.39
CA GLY A 546 2.12 13.57 -18.26
C GLY A 546 1.22 14.71 -17.77
N GLY A 547 0.02 14.83 -18.36
CA GLY A 547 -0.98 15.83 -17.95
C GLY A 547 -1.57 15.59 -16.55
N GLY A 548 -2.13 16.65 -15.95
CA GLY A 548 -2.53 16.65 -14.54
C GLY A 548 -3.72 15.74 -14.17
N GLY A 549 -4.52 15.33 -15.15
CA GLY A 549 -5.70 14.49 -14.90
C GLY A 549 -6.83 15.25 -14.21
N VAL A 550 -7.59 14.59 -13.35
CA VAL A 550 -8.70 15.16 -12.58
C VAL A 550 -8.42 15.02 -11.09
N VAL A 551 -8.33 16.14 -10.39
CA VAL A 551 -8.12 16.19 -8.94
C VAL A 551 -9.32 16.86 -8.28
N THR A 552 -9.97 16.18 -7.34
CA THR A 552 -11.07 16.72 -6.54
C THR A 552 -10.72 16.66 -5.06
N ILE A 553 -10.75 17.80 -4.37
CA ILE A 553 -10.51 17.90 -2.93
C ILE A 553 -11.75 18.51 -2.27
N SER A 554 -12.35 17.81 -1.32
CA SER A 554 -13.52 18.28 -0.57
C SER A 554 -13.28 18.34 0.94
N GLY A 555 -12.15 17.82 1.43
CA GLY A 555 -11.79 17.83 2.85
C GLY A 555 -10.38 17.31 3.10
N GLY A 556 -10.02 17.23 4.38
CA GLY A 556 -8.69 16.77 4.83
C GLY A 556 -7.63 17.87 4.89
N THR A 557 -6.42 17.47 5.27
CA THR A 557 -5.20 18.28 5.17
C THR A 557 -4.34 17.68 4.06
N VAL A 558 -4.14 18.43 2.98
CA VAL A 558 -3.43 17.98 1.78
C VAL A 558 -2.19 18.83 1.58
N THR A 559 -1.03 18.18 1.54
CA THR A 559 0.23 18.79 1.15
C THR A 559 0.72 18.11 -0.11
N ALA A 560 0.77 18.85 -1.21
CA ALA A 560 1.22 18.37 -2.51
C ALA A 560 2.47 19.14 -2.93
N ASN A 561 3.60 18.43 -3.01
CA ASN A 561 4.89 19.01 -3.35
C ASN A 561 5.37 18.46 -4.69
N GLY A 562 5.41 19.33 -5.69
CA GLY A 562 6.20 19.09 -6.87
C GLY A 562 7.68 19.13 -6.52
N VAL A 563 8.47 18.37 -7.26
CA VAL A 563 9.93 18.51 -7.29
C VAL A 563 10.33 19.28 -8.53
N LEU A 564 11.62 19.59 -8.71
CA LEU A 564 12.15 20.35 -9.84
C LEU A 564 11.37 20.07 -11.13
N LEU A 565 10.73 21.11 -11.69
CA LEU A 565 9.94 21.15 -12.94
C LEU A 565 8.52 20.55 -12.85
N GLY A 566 8.12 19.87 -11.77
CA GLY A 566 6.77 19.33 -11.56
C GLY A 566 5.87 20.22 -10.70
N ALA A 567 4.57 20.26 -11.01
CA ALA A 567 3.61 21.05 -10.24
C ALA A 567 3.34 20.47 -8.84
N GLY A 568 2.85 21.30 -7.92
CA GLY A 568 2.31 20.81 -6.64
C GLY A 568 1.10 19.91 -6.90
N ILE A 569 0.07 20.48 -7.52
CA ILE A 569 -1.11 19.77 -8.03
C ILE A 569 -1.26 20.10 -9.51
N GLY A 570 -1.21 19.10 -10.38
CA GLY A 570 -1.39 19.27 -11.83
C GLY A 570 -0.43 18.43 -12.66
N SER A 571 0.09 18.95 -13.76
CA SER A 571 0.95 18.16 -14.66
C SER A 571 2.36 17.94 -14.11
N GLY A 572 3.01 16.90 -14.62
CA GLY A 572 4.45 16.80 -14.50
C GLY A 572 5.16 17.73 -15.49
N GLY A 573 6.41 18.07 -15.23
CA GLY A 573 7.23 18.87 -16.13
C GLY A 573 7.84 18.07 -17.28
N TYR A 574 8.53 18.79 -18.16
CA TYR A 574 9.20 18.26 -19.35
C TYR A 574 8.23 17.74 -20.40
N ALA A 575 7.51 18.68 -21.01
CA ALA A 575 6.79 18.43 -22.23
C ALA A 575 7.77 18.40 -23.42
N ASP A 576 7.99 17.23 -24.04
CA ASP A 576 8.36 17.25 -25.45
C ASP A 576 7.18 17.89 -26.23
N ALA A 577 7.44 18.55 -27.35
CA ALA A 577 6.40 19.24 -28.12
C ALA A 577 5.24 18.32 -28.60
N SER A 578 5.35 17.00 -28.40
CA SER A 578 4.33 15.99 -28.68
C SER A 578 3.48 15.57 -27.46
N SER A 579 3.88 15.91 -26.24
CA SER A 579 3.26 15.41 -25.01
C SER A 579 1.95 16.10 -24.60
N GLY A 580 1.67 17.29 -25.13
CA GLY A 580 0.36 17.96 -25.02
C GLY A 580 -0.17 18.11 -23.58
N GLY A 581 0.72 18.13 -22.58
CA GLY A 581 0.36 18.20 -21.17
C GLY A 581 -0.31 19.52 -20.81
N ASP A 582 -1.39 19.46 -20.03
CA ASP A 582 -1.93 20.61 -19.31
C ASP A 582 -2.08 20.27 -17.82
N GLY A 583 -2.26 21.30 -17.00
CA GLY A 583 -2.47 21.17 -15.55
C GLY A 583 -3.71 20.35 -15.15
N GLY A 584 -4.49 19.85 -16.12
CA GLY A 584 -5.67 19.04 -15.89
C GLY A 584 -6.84 19.86 -15.33
N THR A 585 -7.72 19.17 -14.60
CA THR A 585 -8.85 19.77 -13.91
C THR A 585 -8.69 19.60 -12.40
N VAL A 586 -8.61 20.71 -11.68
CA VAL A 586 -8.52 20.74 -10.22
C VAL A 586 -9.80 21.38 -9.66
N THR A 587 -10.51 20.66 -8.79
CA THR A 587 -11.70 21.15 -8.09
C THR A 587 -11.49 21.08 -6.58
N ILE A 588 -11.57 22.22 -5.89
CA ILE A 588 -11.42 22.31 -4.44
C ILE A 588 -12.71 22.90 -3.86
N THR A 589 -13.38 22.12 -3.03
CA THR A 589 -14.65 22.51 -2.37
C THR A 589 -14.52 22.62 -0.85
N GLY A 590 -13.39 22.18 -0.29
CA GLY A 590 -13.12 22.19 1.15
C GLY A 590 -11.73 21.64 1.49
N GLY A 591 -11.42 21.59 2.78
CA GLY A 591 -10.12 21.13 3.29
C GLY A 591 -9.07 22.24 3.44
N SER A 592 -7.90 21.86 3.94
CA SER A 592 -6.69 22.69 3.97
C SER A 592 -5.71 22.13 2.94
N VAL A 593 -5.39 22.92 1.91
CA VAL A 593 -4.57 22.51 0.77
C VAL A 593 -3.32 23.39 0.69
N THR A 594 -2.15 22.76 0.80
CA THR A 594 -0.86 23.38 0.51
C THR A 594 -0.30 22.73 -0.74
N ALA A 595 -0.14 23.51 -1.81
CA ALA A 595 0.40 23.06 -3.08
C ALA A 595 1.66 23.87 -3.42
N GLY A 596 2.83 23.22 -3.36
CA GLY A 596 4.11 23.82 -3.69
C GLY A 596 4.63 23.26 -5.00
N GLY A 597 4.82 24.10 -6.01
CA GLY A 597 5.51 23.72 -7.24
C GLY A 597 7.00 23.53 -6.98
N GLY A 598 7.63 22.59 -7.67
CA GLY A 598 9.08 22.60 -7.77
C GLY A 598 9.55 23.78 -8.60
N ASP A 599 10.86 24.04 -8.62
CA ASP A 599 11.41 25.10 -9.47
C ASP A 599 10.87 24.99 -10.88
N PHE A 600 10.50 26.14 -11.46
CA PHE A 600 9.90 26.31 -12.78
C PHE A 600 8.44 25.87 -12.94
N ALA A 601 7.82 25.31 -11.90
CA ALA A 601 6.46 24.78 -11.97
C ALA A 601 5.47 25.50 -11.06
N ALA A 602 4.19 25.40 -11.42
CA ALA A 602 3.12 26.03 -10.66
C ALA A 602 2.81 25.32 -9.33
N GLY A 603 2.29 26.07 -8.37
CA GLY A 603 1.69 25.47 -7.17
C GLY A 603 0.51 24.58 -7.55
N ILE A 604 -0.46 25.15 -8.25
CA ILE A 604 -1.59 24.43 -8.88
C ILE A 604 -1.60 24.76 -10.38
N GLY A 605 -1.51 23.74 -11.23
CA GLY A 605 -1.59 23.89 -12.69
C GLY A 605 -0.45 23.20 -13.43
N GLY A 606 0.29 23.95 -14.23
CA GLY A 606 1.28 23.40 -15.16
C GLY A 606 2.65 23.12 -14.52
N GLY A 607 3.24 21.99 -14.87
CA GLY A 607 4.69 21.79 -14.80
C GLY A 607 5.45 22.67 -15.81
N ASP A 608 6.77 22.56 -15.84
CA ASP A 608 7.60 23.27 -16.81
C ASP A 608 7.18 22.99 -18.26
N GLY A 609 6.91 24.07 -19.01
CA GLY A 609 6.38 24.05 -20.38
C GLY A 609 4.86 23.99 -20.49
N ASP A 610 4.14 23.64 -19.42
CA ASP A 610 2.72 23.29 -19.48
C ASP A 610 1.77 24.42 -19.08
N ALA A 611 0.59 24.40 -19.69
CA ALA A 611 -0.52 25.29 -19.36
C ALA A 611 -1.15 24.95 -18.00
N GLY A 612 -1.76 25.95 -17.34
CA GLY A 612 -2.38 25.78 -16.02
C GLY A 612 -3.64 24.90 -15.94
N GLY A 613 -4.21 24.49 -17.07
CA GLY A 613 -5.46 23.71 -17.09
C GLY A 613 -6.66 24.49 -16.56
N THR A 614 -7.57 23.80 -15.86
CA THR A 614 -8.77 24.38 -15.23
C THR A 614 -8.73 24.18 -13.71
N THR A 615 -8.77 25.27 -12.95
CA THR A 615 -8.90 25.25 -11.50
C THR A 615 -10.22 25.87 -11.06
N THR A 616 -11.00 25.14 -10.26
CA THR A 616 -12.26 25.62 -9.66
C THR A 616 -12.19 25.51 -8.14
N ILE A 617 -12.43 26.62 -7.45
CA ILE A 617 -12.42 26.71 -5.99
C ILE A 617 -13.76 27.25 -5.51
N SER A 618 -14.43 26.52 -4.63
CA SER A 618 -15.70 26.93 -4.01
C SER A 618 -15.69 26.90 -2.48
N GLY A 619 -14.60 26.46 -1.86
CA GLY A 619 -14.43 26.41 -0.42
C GLY A 619 -13.03 25.94 -0.02
N GLY A 620 -12.77 25.91 1.29
CA GLY A 620 -11.49 25.47 1.87
C GLY A 620 -10.47 26.60 2.12
N GLU A 621 -9.31 26.23 2.63
CA GLU A 621 -8.13 27.11 2.78
C GLU A 621 -7.01 26.60 1.87
N ILE A 622 -6.62 27.40 0.88
CA ILE A 622 -5.70 27.03 -0.19
C ILE A 622 -4.49 27.95 -0.14
N THR A 623 -3.31 27.35 -0.06
CA THR A 623 -2.02 28.02 -0.29
C THR A 623 -1.35 27.36 -1.49
N ALA A 624 -1.29 28.08 -2.60
CA ALA A 624 -0.65 27.64 -3.83
C ALA A 624 0.58 28.53 -4.09
N THR A 625 1.75 27.92 -4.07
CA THR A 625 3.03 28.62 -4.24
C THR A 625 3.78 28.03 -5.41
N GLY A 626 4.04 28.85 -6.43
CA GLY A 626 4.91 28.46 -7.54
C GLY A 626 6.36 28.33 -7.09
N GLY A 627 7.08 27.35 -7.64
CA GLY A 627 8.53 27.31 -7.52
C GLY A 627 9.18 28.42 -8.35
N GLN A 628 10.51 28.51 -8.38
CA GLN A 628 11.21 29.58 -9.10
C GLN A 628 10.65 29.75 -10.53
N TYR A 629 10.06 30.90 -10.87
CA TYR A 629 9.46 31.17 -12.19
C TYR A 629 8.15 30.45 -12.58
N GLY A 630 7.54 29.67 -11.68
CA GLY A 630 6.20 29.11 -11.86
C GLY A 630 5.10 29.97 -11.22
N ALA A 631 3.88 29.92 -11.75
CA ALA A 631 2.75 30.65 -11.16
C ALA A 631 2.30 30.06 -9.81
N GLY A 632 1.61 30.84 -8.98
CA GLY A 632 0.92 30.29 -7.81
C GLY A 632 -0.18 29.32 -8.25
N ILE A 633 -1.13 29.85 -9.04
CA ILE A 633 -2.14 29.09 -9.78
C ILE A 633 -2.03 29.46 -11.26
N GLY A 634 -1.75 28.48 -12.11
CA GLY A 634 -1.68 28.68 -13.55
C GLY A 634 -0.52 27.94 -14.21
N GLY A 635 0.17 28.56 -15.15
CA GLY A 635 1.15 27.89 -16.01
C GLY A 635 2.56 27.78 -15.41
N GLY A 636 3.33 26.83 -15.94
CA GLY A 636 4.76 26.69 -15.65
C GLY A 636 5.65 27.58 -16.52
N ASN A 637 6.94 27.56 -16.22
CA ASN A 637 8.00 28.27 -16.95
C ASN A 637 8.19 27.71 -18.38
N ASN A 638 9.00 28.39 -19.19
CA ASN A 638 9.74 27.78 -20.29
C ASN A 638 11.11 28.49 -20.50
N ASN A 639 12.18 27.73 -20.79
CA ASN A 639 13.54 28.22 -21.04
C ASN A 639 14.00 28.19 -22.51
N GLY A 640 13.09 27.98 -23.47
CA GLY A 640 13.33 28.26 -24.89
C GLY A 640 14.21 27.27 -25.67
N VAL A 641 14.93 26.35 -25.01
CA VAL A 641 15.68 25.26 -25.67
C VAL A 641 15.50 23.95 -24.93
N ILE A 642 14.82 22.99 -25.56
CA ILE A 642 14.77 21.59 -25.09
C ILE A 642 15.20 20.68 -26.23
N GLU A 643 16.37 20.04 -26.11
CA GLU A 643 16.91 19.03 -27.05
C GLU A 643 16.84 19.40 -28.56
N GLY A 644 16.93 20.69 -28.88
CA GLY A 644 16.89 21.19 -30.26
C GLY A 644 15.50 21.59 -30.79
N ASN A 645 14.44 21.50 -29.97
CA ASN A 645 13.13 22.06 -30.26
C ASN A 645 12.96 23.41 -29.53
N THR A 646 12.57 24.44 -30.29
CA THR A 646 12.26 25.78 -29.76
C THR A 646 10.79 25.82 -29.35
N ILE A 647 10.49 25.93 -28.05
CA ILE A 647 9.14 26.28 -27.58
C ILE A 647 9.09 27.80 -27.44
N GLU A 648 8.19 28.43 -28.20
CA GLU A 648 8.20 29.90 -28.38
C GLU A 648 7.71 30.69 -27.15
N ASN A 649 6.88 30.11 -26.27
CA ASN A 649 6.27 30.79 -25.12
C ASN A 649 6.23 29.91 -23.86
N ALA A 650 6.15 30.51 -22.67
CA ALA A 650 5.89 29.81 -21.42
C ALA A 650 4.43 29.32 -21.29
N GLY A 651 4.15 28.49 -20.27
CA GLY A 651 2.84 27.92 -20.02
C GLY A 651 1.76 28.97 -19.73
N PRO A 652 0.66 29.03 -20.48
CA PRO A 652 -0.42 30.00 -20.23
C PRO A 652 -1.18 29.68 -18.95
N GLY A 653 -1.79 30.71 -18.35
CA GLY A 653 -2.44 30.61 -17.03
C GLY A 653 -3.68 29.74 -16.93
N GLY A 654 -4.25 29.28 -18.06
CA GLY A 654 -5.44 28.44 -18.08
C GLY A 654 -6.72 29.15 -17.60
N THR A 655 -7.66 28.39 -17.03
CA THR A 655 -8.93 28.90 -16.49
C THR A 655 -8.95 28.76 -14.97
N VAL A 656 -9.31 29.84 -14.27
CA VAL A 656 -9.42 29.86 -12.80
C VAL A 656 -10.77 30.42 -12.40
N ASN A 657 -11.56 29.62 -11.69
CA ASN A 657 -12.89 29.99 -11.20
C ASN A 657 -12.91 29.93 -9.68
N ILE A 658 -13.18 31.06 -9.01
CA ILE A 658 -13.24 31.14 -7.56
C ILE A 658 -14.64 31.66 -7.15
N THR A 659 -15.35 30.84 -6.39
CA THR A 659 -16.73 31.11 -5.94
C THR A 659 -16.84 31.15 -4.41
N GLY A 660 -15.78 30.74 -3.70
CA GLY A 660 -15.70 30.64 -2.23
C GLY A 660 -14.29 30.24 -1.78
N GLY A 661 -14.11 30.04 -0.48
CA GLY A 661 -12.83 29.68 0.15
C GLY A 661 -11.87 30.83 0.42
N ARG A 662 -10.76 30.52 1.09
CA ARG A 662 -9.61 31.41 1.33
C ARG A 662 -8.44 30.95 0.47
N VAL A 663 -8.10 31.73 -0.55
CA VAL A 663 -7.10 31.38 -1.57
C VAL A 663 -5.92 32.33 -1.47
N THR A 664 -4.73 31.80 -1.21
CA THR A 664 -3.46 32.51 -1.36
C THR A 664 -2.71 31.89 -2.52
N ALA A 665 -2.49 32.67 -3.58
CA ALA A 665 -1.77 32.25 -4.77
C ALA A 665 -0.54 33.14 -4.93
N THR A 666 0.64 32.56 -4.68
CA THR A 666 1.93 33.26 -4.69
C THR A 666 2.77 32.77 -5.85
N GLY A 667 3.10 33.68 -6.78
CA GLY A 667 4.00 33.38 -7.88
C GLY A 667 5.43 33.19 -7.40
N GLY A 668 6.16 32.28 -8.03
CA GLY A 668 7.61 32.24 -7.93
C GLY A 668 8.25 33.47 -8.57
N LYS A 669 9.58 33.61 -8.44
CA LYS A 669 10.34 34.74 -9.02
C LYS A 669 9.86 35.04 -10.45
N CYS A 670 9.55 36.29 -10.78
CA CYS A 670 9.12 36.75 -12.11
C CYS A 670 7.83 36.09 -12.67
N ALA A 671 7.07 35.37 -11.86
CA ALA A 671 5.81 34.71 -12.27
C ALA A 671 4.60 35.29 -11.56
N ALA A 672 3.43 35.12 -12.17
CA ALA A 672 2.19 35.65 -11.64
C ALA A 672 1.70 34.88 -10.40
N GLY A 673 0.97 35.57 -9.52
CA GLY A 673 0.21 34.89 -8.47
C GLY A 673 -0.85 33.96 -9.07
N ILE A 674 -1.72 34.53 -9.90
CA ILE A 674 -2.69 33.81 -10.73
C ILE A 674 -2.45 34.18 -12.20
N GLY A 675 -2.05 33.20 -13.01
CA GLY A 675 -1.85 33.41 -14.44
C GLY A 675 -0.65 32.69 -15.02
N GLY A 676 0.07 33.37 -15.90
CA GLY A 676 1.12 32.77 -16.70
C GLY A 676 2.43 32.52 -15.93
N GLY A 677 3.16 31.47 -16.32
CA GLY A 677 4.54 31.26 -15.90
C GLY A 677 5.54 32.16 -16.66
N THR A 678 6.76 32.26 -16.15
CA THR A 678 7.80 33.12 -16.75
C THR A 678 8.41 32.51 -18.02
N GLY A 679 8.70 33.35 -19.01
CA GLY A 679 9.55 33.01 -20.17
C GLY A 679 11.01 33.36 -19.92
N GLN A 680 11.87 32.37 -19.73
CA GLN A 680 13.32 32.55 -19.67
C GLN A 680 13.87 32.59 -21.10
N GLN A 681 14.54 33.68 -21.46
CA GLN A 681 15.06 33.92 -22.82
C GLN A 681 14.01 33.89 -23.96
N VAL A 682 12.72 33.76 -23.62
CA VAL A 682 11.57 33.75 -24.53
C VAL A 682 10.49 34.72 -24.06
N ALA A 683 9.47 34.96 -24.87
CA ALA A 683 8.34 35.80 -24.47
C ALA A 683 7.60 35.20 -23.25
N GLY A 684 7.07 36.08 -22.41
CA GLY A 684 6.21 35.67 -21.29
C GLY A 684 4.90 35.07 -21.80
N SER A 685 4.24 34.29 -20.94
CA SER A 685 3.01 33.56 -21.29
C SER A 685 1.75 34.39 -21.06
N GLU A 686 0.63 33.96 -21.65
CA GLU A 686 -0.66 34.61 -21.42
C GLU A 686 -1.16 34.44 -19.97
N GLY A 687 -1.79 35.48 -19.43
CA GLY A 687 -2.50 35.41 -18.16
C GLY A 687 -3.72 34.47 -18.17
N ALA A 688 -4.24 34.15 -16.99
CA ALA A 688 -5.40 33.26 -16.86
C ALA A 688 -6.72 33.93 -17.30
N VAL A 689 -7.68 33.11 -17.69
CA VAL A 689 -9.11 33.46 -17.68
C VAL A 689 -9.60 33.32 -16.25
N LEU A 690 -9.67 34.44 -15.52
CA LEU A 690 -10.04 34.45 -14.11
C LEU A 690 -11.47 34.96 -13.89
N THR A 691 -12.28 34.15 -13.22
CA THR A 691 -13.59 34.54 -12.70
C THR A 691 -13.59 34.45 -11.17
N VAL A 692 -14.00 35.52 -10.51
CA VAL A 692 -14.23 35.54 -9.06
C VAL A 692 -15.63 36.05 -8.76
N SER A 693 -16.43 35.21 -8.10
CA SER A 693 -17.80 35.53 -7.65
C SER A 693 -17.99 35.36 -6.15
N GLY A 694 -16.95 34.95 -5.42
CA GLY A 694 -16.95 34.81 -3.97
C GLY A 694 -15.56 34.40 -3.47
N GLY A 695 -15.41 34.27 -2.16
CA GLY A 695 -14.16 33.89 -1.51
C GLY A 695 -13.26 35.08 -1.17
N THR A 696 -12.19 34.77 -0.45
CA THR A 696 -11.10 35.70 -0.10
C THR A 696 -9.85 35.30 -0.85
N VAL A 697 -9.39 36.14 -1.77
CA VAL A 697 -8.31 35.84 -2.71
C VAL A 697 -7.16 36.81 -2.49
N PHE A 698 -5.97 36.26 -2.24
CA PHE A 698 -4.71 36.97 -2.26
C PHE A 698 -3.91 36.49 -3.46
N ALA A 699 -3.84 37.32 -4.49
CA ALA A 699 -3.06 37.07 -5.70
C ALA A 699 -1.76 37.87 -5.60
N ILE A 700 -0.64 37.18 -5.35
CA ILE A 700 0.64 37.78 -4.99
C ILE A 700 1.64 37.48 -6.10
N GLY A 701 2.06 38.52 -6.81
CA GLY A 701 3.10 38.43 -7.83
C GLY A 701 4.45 38.09 -7.21
N GLY A 702 5.23 37.28 -7.90
CA GLY A 702 6.54 36.88 -7.40
C GLY A 702 7.57 38.01 -7.40
N ALA A 703 8.65 37.78 -6.65
CA ALA A 703 9.80 38.68 -6.61
C ALA A 703 10.33 38.96 -8.03
N GLY A 704 10.75 40.20 -8.32
CA GLY A 704 11.18 40.60 -9.67
C GLY A 704 10.13 41.38 -10.49
N GLY A 705 8.99 41.72 -9.87
CA GLY A 705 8.03 42.68 -10.43
C GLY A 705 6.90 42.08 -11.28
N ALA A 706 6.64 40.78 -11.15
CA ALA A 706 5.52 40.13 -11.82
C ALA A 706 4.16 40.54 -11.22
N PRO A 707 3.07 40.54 -12.01
CA PRO A 707 1.76 40.92 -11.53
C PRO A 707 1.18 39.86 -10.58
N GLY A 708 0.31 40.28 -9.66
CA GLY A 708 -0.50 39.36 -8.89
C GLY A 708 -1.47 38.57 -9.78
N ILE A 709 -2.04 39.22 -10.80
CA ILE A 709 -2.91 38.61 -11.81
C ILE A 709 -2.45 39.02 -13.20
N GLY A 710 -2.14 38.06 -14.07
CA GLY A 710 -1.76 38.34 -15.46
C GLY A 710 -0.66 37.42 -15.99
N PRO A 711 0.10 37.86 -17.01
CA PRO A 711 1.18 37.08 -17.60
C PRO A 711 2.38 36.95 -16.64
N GLY A 712 3.18 35.91 -16.86
CA GLY A 712 4.53 35.87 -16.31
C GLY A 712 5.47 36.78 -17.09
N LEU A 713 6.56 37.25 -16.48
CA LEU A 713 7.54 38.08 -17.20
C LEU A 713 8.25 37.28 -18.29
N GLY A 714 8.65 37.94 -19.37
CA GLY A 714 9.43 37.36 -20.47
C GLY A 714 10.86 37.88 -20.50
N ASN A 715 11.70 37.23 -21.31
CA ASN A 715 13.11 37.55 -21.54
C ASN A 715 13.89 37.70 -20.22
N VAL A 716 13.61 36.83 -19.26
CA VAL A 716 14.27 36.83 -17.96
C VAL A 716 15.63 36.15 -18.10
N GLU A 717 16.70 36.86 -17.75
CA GLU A 717 18.06 36.30 -17.63
C GLU A 717 18.24 35.60 -16.26
N GLU A 718 19.19 34.68 -16.13
CA GLU A 718 19.47 33.97 -14.88
C GLU A 718 20.03 34.92 -13.80
N GLY A 719 19.14 35.64 -13.09
CA GLY A 719 19.55 36.56 -12.02
C GLY A 719 18.61 37.73 -11.77
N ASP A 720 17.98 38.32 -12.79
CA ASP A 720 17.36 39.65 -12.71
C ASP A 720 15.98 39.77 -13.39
N THR A 721 15.28 40.87 -13.12
CA THR A 721 13.92 41.21 -13.55
C THR A 721 13.68 41.02 -15.06
N GLY A 722 12.42 40.76 -15.46
CA GLY A 722 12.02 40.56 -16.85
C GLY A 722 11.20 41.69 -17.48
N ASN A 723 10.91 41.54 -18.77
CA ASN A 723 9.96 42.40 -19.48
C ASN A 723 8.53 41.94 -19.19
N LEU A 724 7.69 42.85 -18.72
CA LEU A 724 6.25 42.59 -18.61
C LEU A 724 5.65 42.48 -20.03
N PRO A 725 5.01 41.36 -20.40
CA PRO A 725 4.33 41.22 -21.68
C PRO A 725 3.14 42.18 -21.79
N GLU A 726 2.54 42.24 -23.00
CA GLU A 726 1.24 42.89 -23.14
C GLU A 726 0.21 42.26 -22.18
N ALA A 727 -0.66 43.11 -21.65
CA ALA A 727 -1.69 42.68 -20.71
C ALA A 727 -2.56 41.58 -21.36
N SER A 728 -2.63 40.42 -20.72
CA SER A 728 -3.28 39.23 -21.27
C SER A 728 -4.02 38.45 -20.18
N GLY A 729 -5.00 37.64 -20.60
CA GLY A 729 -5.99 37.05 -19.70
C GLY A 729 -7.14 38.01 -19.37
N THR A 730 -8.08 37.52 -18.56
CA THR A 730 -9.30 38.27 -18.19
C THR A 730 -9.52 38.26 -16.68
N SER A 731 -10.28 39.24 -16.20
CA SER A 731 -10.64 39.37 -14.79
C SER A 731 -12.12 39.73 -14.68
N LEU A 732 -12.96 38.71 -14.51
CA LEU A 732 -14.39 38.85 -14.27
C LEU A 732 -14.65 38.81 -12.77
N PHE A 733 -14.91 39.97 -12.17
CA PHE A 733 -15.17 40.11 -10.73
C PHE A 733 -16.63 40.49 -10.51
N THR A 734 -17.37 39.56 -9.94
CA THR A 734 -18.80 39.71 -9.57
C THR A 734 -19.04 39.51 -8.07
N GLY A 735 -17.98 39.18 -7.31
CA GLY A 735 -18.02 38.95 -5.88
C GLY A 735 -16.62 38.73 -5.30
N GLY A 736 -16.56 38.46 -4.00
CA GLY A 736 -15.33 38.14 -3.27
C GLY A 736 -14.61 39.35 -2.64
N SER A 737 -13.54 39.06 -1.91
CA SER A 737 -12.55 40.02 -1.42
C SER A 737 -11.21 39.69 -2.07
N ILE A 738 -10.74 40.53 -2.99
CA ILE A 738 -9.60 40.21 -3.86
C ILE A 738 -8.49 41.25 -3.63
N ARG A 739 -7.43 40.83 -2.93
CA ARG A 739 -6.17 41.59 -2.80
C ARG A 739 -5.24 41.19 -3.93
N ILE A 740 -4.73 42.18 -4.65
CA ILE A 740 -3.76 41.98 -5.73
C ILE A 740 -2.47 42.68 -5.34
N ASP A 741 -1.45 41.90 -5.00
CA ASP A 741 -0.11 42.38 -4.66
C ASP A 741 0.79 42.21 -5.90
N GLY A 742 1.46 43.29 -6.34
CA GLY A 742 2.20 43.33 -7.61
C GLY A 742 1.40 43.90 -8.80
N GLY A 743 0.13 44.27 -8.60
CA GLY A 743 -0.74 44.83 -9.64
C GLY A 743 -1.34 43.78 -10.57
N TYR A 744 -2.13 44.20 -11.56
CA TYR A 744 -2.71 43.33 -12.57
C TYR A 744 -2.24 43.75 -13.97
N ALA A 745 -1.90 42.78 -14.79
CA ALA A 745 -1.55 42.96 -16.20
C ALA A 745 -2.44 42.06 -17.07
N ALA A 746 -3.75 42.14 -16.83
CA ALA A 746 -4.79 41.47 -17.60
C ALA A 746 -5.77 42.51 -18.16
N ALA A 747 -6.75 42.08 -18.96
CA ALA A 747 -7.88 42.93 -19.32
C ALA A 747 -8.47 43.58 -18.06
N ALA A 748 -8.76 44.88 -18.14
CA ALA A 748 -9.17 45.66 -16.98
C ALA A 748 -10.36 44.98 -16.26
N PRO A 749 -10.30 44.79 -14.93
CA PRO A 749 -11.34 44.07 -14.20
C PRO A 749 -12.74 44.60 -14.50
N SER A 750 -13.66 43.69 -14.81
CA SER A 750 -15.05 44.02 -15.14
C SER A 750 -16.01 43.05 -14.46
N ASN A 751 -17.29 43.40 -14.41
CA ASN A 751 -18.37 42.51 -13.98
C ASN A 751 -19.16 41.95 -15.18
N SER A 752 -18.54 41.89 -16.37
CA SER A 752 -19.12 41.61 -17.71
C SER A 752 -19.97 42.72 -18.32
N LEU A 753 -20.48 43.67 -17.53
CA LEU A 753 -21.25 44.82 -18.02
C LEU A 753 -20.40 46.08 -18.04
N GLU A 754 -19.64 46.29 -16.97
CA GLU A 754 -18.91 47.52 -16.68
C GLU A 754 -17.56 47.22 -16.03
N ARG A 755 -16.66 48.21 -16.10
CA ARG A 755 -15.38 48.24 -15.37
C ARG A 755 -15.62 48.33 -13.86
N VAL A 756 -14.84 47.61 -13.05
CA VAL A 756 -14.93 47.63 -11.58
C VAL A 756 -13.65 48.11 -10.88
N TRP A 757 -13.75 48.81 -9.75
CA TRP A 757 -12.62 49.36 -9.02
C TRP A 757 -12.55 48.80 -7.60
N CYS A 758 -11.34 48.69 -7.07
CA CYS A 758 -11.12 48.20 -5.71
C CYS A 758 -11.61 49.23 -4.68
N VAL A 759 -12.48 48.77 -3.78
CA VAL A 759 -12.99 49.46 -2.60
C VAL A 759 -12.42 48.76 -1.38
N THR A 760 -11.49 49.43 -0.71
CA THR A 760 -10.88 48.91 0.53
C THR A 760 -11.78 49.21 1.72
N VAL A 761 -12.26 48.18 2.40
CA VAL A 761 -12.96 48.29 3.69
C VAL A 761 -11.94 48.11 4.80
N THR A 762 -11.90 49.03 5.75
CA THR A 762 -10.91 49.05 6.84
C THR A 762 -11.58 48.90 8.21
N ASN A 763 -10.77 48.79 9.26
CA ASN A 763 -11.20 48.72 10.67
C ASN A 763 -12.07 47.49 10.98
N LEU A 764 -11.79 46.37 10.32
CA LEU A 764 -12.38 45.07 10.63
C LEU A 764 -11.43 44.27 11.54
N THR A 765 -11.95 43.22 12.19
CA THR A 765 -11.11 42.32 12.99
C THR A 765 -10.20 41.48 12.07
N PRO A 766 -8.86 41.51 12.23
CA PRO A 766 -7.94 40.76 11.37
C PRO A 766 -8.23 39.27 11.32
N ASN A 767 -8.10 38.66 10.13
CA ASN A 767 -8.37 37.23 9.86
C ASN A 767 -9.79 36.73 10.22
N ALA A 768 -10.73 37.61 10.58
CA ALA A 768 -12.07 37.22 10.95
C ALA A 768 -12.98 37.09 9.73
N ALA A 769 -13.95 36.18 9.79
CA ALA A 769 -15.05 36.13 8.82
C ALA A 769 -15.88 37.42 8.89
N VAL A 770 -16.25 37.96 7.74
CA VAL A 770 -16.96 39.25 7.62
C VAL A 770 -18.26 39.04 6.89
N VAL A 771 -19.37 39.28 7.58
CA VAL A 771 -20.69 39.34 6.93
C VAL A 771 -20.85 40.69 6.26
N VAL A 772 -21.12 40.66 4.96
CA VAL A 772 -21.40 41.86 4.14
C VAL A 772 -22.85 41.80 3.63
N THR A 773 -23.60 42.90 3.75
CA THR A 773 -24.98 42.98 3.24
C THR A 773 -25.23 44.29 2.52
N ALA A 774 -26.31 44.36 1.73
CA ALA A 774 -26.73 45.53 0.96
C ALA A 774 -25.77 45.95 -0.19
N LEU A 775 -25.13 44.98 -0.85
CA LEU A 775 -24.36 45.18 -2.10
C LEU A 775 -25.05 44.58 -3.35
N GLY A 776 -26.37 44.40 -3.30
CA GLY A 776 -27.15 43.86 -4.42
C GLY A 776 -26.72 42.44 -4.81
N ALA A 777 -26.42 42.23 -6.11
CA ALA A 777 -26.03 40.95 -6.67
C ALA A 777 -24.54 40.60 -6.47
N TYR A 778 -23.77 41.44 -5.77
CA TYR A 778 -22.37 41.17 -5.49
C TYR A 778 -22.22 39.92 -4.62
N GLY A 779 -21.39 38.96 -5.04
CA GLY A 779 -21.20 37.72 -4.30
C GLY A 779 -20.37 37.92 -3.04
N VAL A 780 -20.96 37.61 -1.88
CA VAL A 780 -20.38 37.85 -0.54
C VAL A 780 -20.12 36.56 0.25
N VAL A 781 -19.94 35.45 -0.46
CA VAL A 781 -19.60 34.14 0.14
C VAL A 781 -18.13 34.14 0.59
N ASP A 782 -17.84 33.56 1.75
CA ASP A 782 -16.49 33.33 2.30
C ASP A 782 -15.55 34.55 2.32
N LEU A 783 -16.06 35.68 2.80
CA LEU A 783 -15.27 36.90 2.99
C LEU A 783 -14.59 36.91 4.35
N PHE A 784 -13.27 37.07 4.35
CA PHE A 784 -12.43 37.18 5.54
C PHE A 784 -11.59 38.43 5.43
N ALA A 785 -11.51 39.18 6.53
CA ALA A 785 -10.58 40.28 6.62
C ALA A 785 -9.14 39.75 6.56
N ASP A 786 -8.26 40.49 5.91
CA ASP A 786 -6.84 40.15 5.85
C ASP A 786 -6.15 40.27 7.22
N GLU A 787 -4.85 39.99 7.25
CA GLU A 787 -4.01 40.07 8.44
C GLU A 787 -3.94 41.47 9.08
N THR A 788 -4.38 42.51 8.36
CA THR A 788 -4.46 43.90 8.82
C THR A 788 -5.88 44.39 9.10
N GLY A 789 -6.89 43.52 8.95
CA GLY A 789 -8.29 43.89 9.17
C GLY A 789 -8.94 44.60 7.99
N LYS A 790 -8.60 44.21 6.75
CA LYS A 790 -9.16 44.81 5.52
C LYS A 790 -9.90 43.82 4.63
N LEU A 791 -10.90 44.32 3.90
CA LEU A 791 -11.51 43.65 2.73
C LEU A 791 -11.31 44.47 1.46
N TYR A 792 -11.33 43.79 0.31
CA TYR A 792 -11.04 44.36 -1.01
C TYR A 792 -12.16 44.03 -2.01
N LEU A 793 -13.22 44.85 -2.01
CA LEU A 793 -14.39 44.63 -2.88
C LEU A 793 -14.16 45.29 -4.24
N TRP A 794 -14.62 44.69 -5.33
CA TRP A 794 -14.43 45.23 -6.69
C TRP A 794 -15.78 45.64 -7.30
N LEU A 795 -16.07 46.94 -7.27
CA LEU A 795 -17.41 47.48 -7.56
C LEU A 795 -17.39 48.44 -8.76
N PRO A 796 -18.45 48.49 -9.61
CA PRO A 796 -18.55 49.48 -10.69
C PRO A 796 -18.71 50.92 -10.16
N ASN A 797 -18.70 51.90 -11.05
CA ASN A 797 -18.87 53.31 -10.66
C ASN A 797 -20.29 53.55 -10.11
N ASP A 798 -20.41 53.78 -8.81
CA ASP A 798 -21.66 54.15 -8.14
C ASP A 798 -21.37 54.67 -6.71
N ASP A 799 -22.41 55.14 -6.03
CA ASP A 799 -22.43 55.40 -4.60
C ASP A 799 -23.01 54.21 -3.84
N TYR A 800 -22.19 53.60 -2.97
CA TYR A 800 -22.56 52.41 -2.21
C TYR A 800 -22.79 52.76 -0.74
N ALA A 801 -23.89 52.22 -0.19
CA ALA A 801 -24.15 52.14 1.24
C ALA A 801 -24.41 50.69 1.62
N PHE A 802 -23.54 50.11 2.44
CA PHE A 802 -23.56 48.70 2.78
C PHE A 802 -23.15 48.46 4.23
N THR A 803 -23.31 47.23 4.73
CA THR A 803 -22.76 46.86 6.03
C THR A 803 -21.66 45.80 5.88
N ALA A 804 -20.64 45.88 6.72
CA ALA A 804 -19.57 44.90 6.81
C ALA A 804 -19.19 44.71 8.28
N GLY A 805 -19.15 43.45 8.74
CA GLY A 805 -18.78 43.14 10.13
C GLY A 805 -19.71 43.78 11.17
N GLY A 806 -20.97 44.06 10.81
CA GLY A 806 -21.96 44.72 11.67
C GLY A 806 -21.93 46.25 11.68
N PHE A 807 -20.98 46.89 11.00
CA PHE A 807 -20.88 48.35 10.89
C PHE A 807 -21.39 48.85 9.54
N GLY A 808 -21.90 50.09 9.50
CA GLY A 808 -22.27 50.76 8.26
C GLY A 808 -21.06 51.34 7.53
N TYR A 809 -21.06 51.26 6.21
CA TYR A 809 -20.02 51.81 5.33
C TYR A 809 -20.63 52.53 4.14
N THR A 810 -19.99 53.63 3.74
CA THR A 810 -20.28 54.34 2.49
C THR A 810 -19.04 54.42 1.63
N ALA A 811 -19.17 54.24 0.31
CA ALA A 811 -18.08 54.38 -0.65
C ALA A 811 -18.60 54.99 -1.97
N THR A 812 -17.87 55.94 -2.52
CA THR A 812 -18.12 56.49 -3.87
C THR A 812 -17.04 55.99 -4.81
N VAL A 813 -17.43 55.30 -5.87
CA VAL A 813 -16.52 54.81 -6.91
C VAL A 813 -16.68 55.66 -8.16
N ALA A 814 -15.63 56.39 -8.53
CA ALA A 814 -15.67 57.36 -9.64
C ALA A 814 -14.44 57.22 -10.55
N GLY A 815 -14.32 56.05 -11.20
CA GLY A 815 -13.22 55.80 -12.15
C GLY A 815 -11.86 55.59 -11.49
N ALA A 816 -11.82 55.29 -10.19
CA ALA A 816 -10.60 55.03 -9.42
C ALA A 816 -10.88 54.14 -8.21
N ALA A 817 -9.83 53.55 -7.63
CA ALA A 817 -9.93 52.83 -6.35
C ALA A 817 -10.37 53.78 -5.22
N ALA A 818 -11.14 53.26 -4.27
CA ALA A 818 -11.71 54.02 -3.15
C ALA A 818 -11.47 53.32 -1.81
N THR A 819 -11.58 54.07 -0.71
CA THR A 819 -11.63 53.52 0.65
C THR A 819 -13.02 53.76 1.22
N ALA A 820 -13.68 52.70 1.68
CA ALA A 820 -14.98 52.80 2.31
C ALA A 820 -14.84 53.53 3.66
N THR A 821 -15.68 54.54 3.86
CA THR A 821 -15.73 55.27 5.13
C THR A 821 -16.72 54.57 6.04
N ARG A 822 -16.24 54.13 7.21
CA ARG A 822 -17.12 53.59 8.25
C ARG A 822 -18.02 54.70 8.76
N SER A 823 -19.33 54.49 8.70
CA SER A 823 -20.32 55.40 9.26
C SER A 823 -20.91 54.79 10.52
N LEU A 824 -20.79 55.54 11.63
CA LEU A 824 -21.58 55.25 12.83
C LEU A 824 -22.87 56.05 12.71
N PRO A 825 -24.04 55.40 12.81
CA PRO A 825 -25.30 56.12 12.77
C PRO A 825 -25.35 57.10 13.95
N VAL A 826 -25.89 58.30 13.70
CA VAL A 826 -26.15 59.27 14.76
C VAL A 826 -27.03 58.58 15.82
N PRO A 827 -26.66 58.58 17.11
CA PRO A 827 -27.46 57.92 18.13
C PRO A 827 -28.88 58.51 18.15
N VAL A 828 -29.88 57.65 17.94
CA VAL A 828 -31.30 58.03 17.95
C VAL A 828 -31.87 57.68 19.32
N PHE A 829 -32.38 58.68 20.03
CA PHE A 829 -33.12 58.47 21.27
C PHE A 829 -34.47 57.79 20.99
N ALA A 830 -34.91 56.92 21.90
CA ALA A 830 -36.19 56.22 21.75
C ALA A 830 -37.40 57.19 21.65
N THR A 831 -38.19 57.06 20.59
CA THR A 831 -39.32 57.97 20.33
C THR A 831 -40.62 57.55 21.04
N ASP A 832 -40.61 56.40 21.71
CA ASP A 832 -41.74 55.82 22.46
C ASP A 832 -41.93 56.41 23.88
N GLY A 833 -41.21 57.49 24.19
CA GLY A 833 -41.21 58.12 25.51
C GLY A 833 -40.25 57.49 26.52
N SER A 834 -39.53 56.42 26.17
CA SER A 834 -38.52 55.78 27.03
C SER A 834 -37.10 56.29 26.86
N ALA A 835 -36.88 57.29 26.00
CA ALA A 835 -35.57 57.87 25.70
C ALA A 835 -34.79 58.33 26.93
N ILE A 836 -35.49 58.95 27.89
CA ILE A 836 -34.92 59.55 29.09
C ILE A 836 -35.82 59.14 30.26
N VAL A 837 -35.32 58.26 31.11
CA VAL A 837 -36.02 57.83 32.32
C VAL A 837 -35.20 58.29 33.53
N VAL A 838 -35.82 59.07 34.41
CA VAL A 838 -35.23 59.52 35.67
C VAL A 838 -35.97 58.85 36.82
N SER A 839 -35.24 58.12 37.66
CA SER A 839 -35.78 57.47 38.87
C SER A 839 -34.84 57.72 40.03
N GLY A 840 -35.23 58.61 40.96
CA GLY A 840 -34.35 59.07 42.04
C GLY A 840 -33.11 59.78 41.50
N THR A 841 -31.93 59.26 41.82
CA THR A 841 -30.63 59.74 41.33
C THR A 841 -30.13 59.00 40.07
N THR A 842 -30.92 58.08 39.52
CA THR A 842 -30.53 57.30 38.34
C THR A 842 -31.13 57.88 37.07
N LEU A 843 -30.27 58.22 36.11
CA LEU A 843 -30.64 58.58 34.75
C LEU A 843 -30.36 57.40 33.82
N SER A 844 -31.39 56.98 33.08
CA SER A 844 -31.27 56.03 31.99
C SER A 844 -31.57 56.71 30.66
N ILE A 845 -30.64 56.60 29.72
CA ILE A 845 -30.78 57.10 28.36
C ILE A 845 -30.82 55.94 27.39
N LYS A 846 -31.92 55.81 26.66
CA LYS A 846 -32.12 54.74 25.67
C LYS A 846 -31.89 55.26 24.26
N ILE A 847 -30.99 54.62 23.54
CA ILE A 847 -30.82 54.76 22.09
C ILE A 847 -31.36 53.51 21.40
N THR A 848 -31.94 53.64 20.20
CA THR A 848 -32.66 52.54 19.52
C THR A 848 -31.96 52.00 18.28
N ASN A 849 -30.83 52.60 17.90
CA ASN A 849 -30.06 52.25 16.71
C ASN A 849 -28.59 51.97 17.05
N ALA A 850 -28.33 51.43 18.23
CA ALA A 850 -26.99 51.01 18.63
C ALA A 850 -26.45 49.95 17.65
N GLN A 851 -25.21 50.11 17.24
CA GLN A 851 -24.48 49.13 16.42
C GLN A 851 -23.54 48.33 17.31
N VAL A 852 -23.58 46.99 17.16
CA VAL A 852 -22.70 46.06 17.89
C VAL A 852 -21.25 46.52 17.76
N GLY A 853 -20.53 46.52 18.87
CA GLY A 853 -19.10 46.83 18.92
C GLY A 853 -18.77 48.33 18.93
N ALA A 854 -19.70 49.23 18.60
CA ALA A 854 -19.51 50.67 18.75
C ALA A 854 -19.64 51.11 20.21
N TYR A 855 -18.86 52.11 20.61
CA TYR A 855 -18.97 52.76 21.92
C TYR A 855 -19.98 53.89 21.86
N TYR A 856 -20.90 53.92 22.82
CA TYR A 856 -21.83 55.03 23.00
C TYR A 856 -21.49 55.73 24.30
N THR A 857 -21.13 57.01 24.19
CA THR A 857 -20.69 57.81 25.33
C THR A 857 -21.69 58.90 25.60
N LEU A 858 -22.21 58.89 26.83
CA LEU A 858 -23.09 59.95 27.31
C LEU A 858 -22.26 61.18 27.67
N TYR A 859 -22.74 62.35 27.28
CA TYR A 859 -22.25 63.64 27.75
C TYR A 859 -23.40 64.48 28.30
N TRP A 860 -23.11 65.33 29.28
CA TRP A 860 -24.06 66.33 29.78
C TRP A 860 -23.45 67.72 29.93
N THR A 861 -24.28 68.74 30.15
CA THR A 861 -23.88 70.08 30.60
C THR A 861 -25.05 70.74 31.34
N ASP A 862 -24.76 71.59 32.32
CA ASP A 862 -25.80 72.30 33.09
C ASP A 862 -26.25 73.60 32.38
N THR A 863 -25.49 74.06 31.37
CA THR A 863 -25.80 75.25 30.58
C THR A 863 -25.64 74.99 29.08
N LEU A 864 -26.56 75.52 28.27
CA LEU A 864 -26.52 75.43 26.81
C LEU A 864 -25.30 76.19 26.29
N GLY A 865 -24.40 75.51 25.59
CA GLY A 865 -23.13 76.08 25.12
C GLY A 865 -21.97 75.99 26.13
N GLY A 866 -22.19 75.43 27.32
CA GLY A 866 -21.14 75.16 28.31
C GLY A 866 -20.26 73.94 28.01
N THR A 867 -19.29 73.68 28.88
CA THR A 867 -18.36 72.54 28.75
C THR A 867 -19.07 71.21 28.99
N TRP A 868 -18.97 70.29 28.02
CA TRP A 868 -19.59 68.96 28.10
C TRP A 868 -18.86 68.03 29.07
N ASN A 869 -19.56 67.64 30.14
CA ASN A 869 -19.26 66.58 31.07
C ASN A 869 -19.22 65.22 30.39
N LYS A 870 -18.17 64.40 30.54
CA LYS A 870 -18.16 63.01 30.03
C LYS A 870 -18.76 62.06 31.07
N GLY A 871 -19.78 61.31 30.67
CA GLY A 871 -20.44 60.25 31.45
C GLY A 871 -19.97 58.85 31.05
N PRO A 872 -20.74 57.79 31.36
CA PRO A 872 -20.37 56.42 31.02
C PRO A 872 -20.26 56.22 29.50
N SER A 873 -19.29 55.39 29.12
CA SER A 873 -19.10 54.90 27.76
C SER A 873 -19.32 53.39 27.75
N ILE A 874 -20.28 52.93 26.98
CA ILE A 874 -20.68 51.52 26.92
C ILE A 874 -20.49 51.03 25.49
N GLN A 875 -19.82 49.89 25.32
CA GLN A 875 -19.78 49.20 24.05
C GLN A 875 -21.09 48.43 23.85
N ALA A 876 -21.76 48.63 22.71
CA ALA A 876 -22.99 47.91 22.43
C ALA A 876 -22.70 46.42 22.18
N ALA A 877 -23.24 45.53 23.02
CA ALA A 877 -23.08 44.09 22.87
C ALA A 877 -24.04 43.48 21.83
N THR A 878 -25.16 44.14 21.57
CA THR A 878 -26.19 43.74 20.60
C THR A 878 -26.62 44.95 19.76
N GLY A 879 -27.18 44.70 18.58
CA GLY A 879 -27.70 45.77 17.71
C GLY A 879 -29.11 46.19 18.13
N GLY A 880 -29.45 47.47 17.94
CA GLY A 880 -30.77 48.02 18.27
C GLY A 880 -30.78 48.84 19.56
N ASP A 881 -31.55 48.42 20.56
CA ASP A 881 -31.73 49.17 21.79
C ASP A 881 -30.51 49.08 22.73
N LEU A 882 -29.96 50.21 23.16
CA LEU A 882 -28.93 50.31 24.19
C LEU A 882 -29.34 51.33 25.26
N VAL A 883 -29.22 50.93 26.54
CA VAL A 883 -29.53 51.79 27.68
C VAL A 883 -28.24 52.16 28.43
N LEU A 884 -27.97 53.47 28.49
CA LEU A 884 -26.89 54.07 29.27
C LEU A 884 -27.44 54.48 30.64
N THR A 885 -27.03 53.81 31.71
CA THR A 885 -27.50 54.09 33.08
C THR A 885 -26.39 54.70 33.93
N THR A 886 -26.71 55.75 34.69
CA THR A 886 -25.74 56.46 35.54
C THR A 886 -26.41 57.10 36.76
N ASN A 887 -25.64 57.33 37.82
CA ASN A 887 -26.09 58.01 39.04
C ASN A 887 -25.84 59.52 38.92
N ILE A 888 -26.68 60.23 38.17
CA ILE A 888 -26.61 61.68 38.02
C ILE A 888 -27.54 62.35 39.04
N ASP A 889 -26.98 63.28 39.82
CA ASP A 889 -27.73 64.11 40.76
C ASP A 889 -28.75 64.99 40.02
N ALA A 890 -30.04 64.73 40.27
CA ALA A 890 -31.19 65.35 39.64
C ALA A 890 -31.61 66.69 40.29
N THR A 891 -30.83 67.26 41.21
CA THR A 891 -31.16 68.52 41.90
C THR A 891 -30.89 69.79 41.07
N ALA A 892 -30.19 69.69 39.94
CA ALA A 892 -29.95 70.81 39.04
C ALA A 892 -31.18 71.09 38.15
N SER A 893 -31.66 72.33 38.14
CA SER A 893 -32.93 72.74 37.52
C SER A 893 -33.02 72.49 36.01
N CYS A 894 -31.88 72.45 35.30
CA CYS A 894 -31.77 72.17 33.87
C CYS A 894 -30.47 71.41 33.57
N ARG A 895 -30.54 70.34 32.77
CA ARG A 895 -29.37 69.65 32.18
C ARG A 895 -29.62 69.32 30.71
N PHE A 896 -28.58 69.39 29.89
CA PHE A 896 -28.59 69.00 28.48
C PHE A 896 -27.80 67.72 28.31
N PHE A 897 -28.29 66.79 27.50
CA PHE A 897 -27.64 65.50 27.25
C PHE A 897 -27.36 65.32 25.76
N LYS A 898 -26.24 64.67 25.44
CA LYS A 898 -25.99 64.12 24.10
C LYS A 898 -25.31 62.77 24.22
N VAL A 899 -25.59 61.89 23.28
CA VAL A 899 -24.84 60.64 23.14
C VAL A 899 -24.01 60.75 21.88
N ARG A 900 -22.74 60.36 21.97
CA ARG A 900 -21.86 60.26 20.81
C ARG A 900 -21.47 58.80 20.62
N ALA A 901 -21.65 58.30 19.40
CA ALA A 901 -21.06 57.04 18.97
C ALA A 901 -19.57 57.24 18.65
N SER A 902 -18.72 56.30 19.04
CA SER A 902 -17.29 56.28 18.75
C SER A 902 -16.78 54.86 18.52
N GLU A 903 -15.63 54.74 17.86
CA GLU A 903 -15.03 53.45 17.51
C GLU A 903 -14.25 52.83 18.66
N THR A 904 -13.56 53.68 19.42
CA THR A 904 -12.84 53.34 20.64
C THR A 904 -13.56 53.95 21.83
N GLN A 905 -13.27 53.42 23.02
CA GLN A 905 -13.69 54.06 24.26
C GLN A 905 -13.07 55.47 24.32
N PRO A 906 -13.86 56.55 24.35
CA PRO A 906 -13.34 57.92 24.37
C PRO A 906 -12.62 58.25 25.66
#